data_AF-A0A6B2XAA2-F1
#
_entry.id   AF-A0A6B2XAA2-F1
#
_cell.length_a   1.000
_cell.length_b   1.000
_cell.length_c   1.000
_cell.angle_alpha   90.00
_cell.angle_beta   90.00
_cell.angle_gamma   90.00
#
_symmetry.space_group_name_H-M   'P 1'
#
loop_
_entity.id
_entity.type
_entity.pdbx_description
1 polymer ?
#
loop_
_entity_poly.entity_id
_entity_poly.type
_entity_poly.pdbx_seq_one_letter_code
_entity_poly.pdbx_strand_id
1 'polypeptide(L)'
;MTSPAGPPPTGGGSDERQTVKLLAVTACPTGIAHTYMAAEKLAQAAESRGIEMKVETQGSIGAENVLTDNDVSTADGVIVAADKDVDLSRFVGKRVLSVGVAEGIRHPEQLIERVRSAPVHTAGAATATTAASTATGGGKERSVGYKALMNGVSYMIPFVVVGGLLIAISLSLGGHTDPSGGLVIPKDSFWMDINNIGVIGFTLMVPILSGYIAYAIGDRPALVPGMIGGWIANTGSLYDSKAGAGFIGAIVTGFLAGYLVLWIKKVKVPKFVRPIMPIIVIPIVATTALGLFFIYVIGKPISWVFEHLTSWLSGMTGTSAILLGAILGLMIAFDMGGPVNKTAFLFGAGLIATGNQTVMGMCAAAIPVMPLGQGLATLIRKRLYTEQERETGLAALFMGCFGISEGAIPFAAARPAQVIPANMLGGAVAGAIAGVAGVEDAVPHGGPIVAVLGAVSGVPMFFIAVIIGTVATALTTVTLIDIGERRRKGEAPEPGPGVTVSGAAGPLEPELVGVGAGAAGSGAIGAVVAQRVVTSSGTAAAEASPTGAAEVAGTEAEAGTDVGTSAGTSAGTDIDAEAVAPATEPRHEVLSGYLTARTVKVALASHDKEAAIKEMAELLARTGSVTDVDELVATALRREEQGTTGLGEEIAIPHAKTDAVSAPVVGFARSAEGVEWGSLDGTKARLVFMIAVSETAAGDEHLRILALLSRKLMDPGFRERLVAAADEGAVLEVLGEIR
;
A
#
# COMPACT_ATOMS: atom_id res chain seq x y z
N MET A 1 9.99 -52.78 -2.55
CA MET A 1 11.03 -52.75 -1.50
C MET A 1 12.01 -51.66 -1.89
N THR A 2 12.25 -50.69 -1.03
CA THR A 2 13.18 -49.57 -1.28
C THR A 2 14.30 -49.63 -0.25
N SER A 3 15.53 -49.32 -0.68
CA SER A 3 16.71 -49.40 0.20
C SER A 3 16.71 -48.26 1.22
N PRO A 4 17.27 -48.45 2.43
CA PRO A 4 17.59 -47.35 3.33
C PRO A 4 18.57 -46.36 2.70
N ALA A 5 18.50 -45.09 3.10
CA ALA A 5 19.48 -44.07 2.72
C ALA A 5 20.85 -44.36 3.35
N GLY A 6 21.92 -44.02 2.62
CA GLY A 6 23.29 -44.09 3.13
C GLY A 6 23.60 -42.98 4.17
N PRO A 7 24.70 -43.12 4.93
CA PRO A 7 25.15 -42.08 5.85
C PRO A 7 25.64 -40.83 5.10
N PRO A 8 25.62 -39.64 5.74
CA PRO A 8 26.10 -38.41 5.12
C PRO A 8 27.62 -38.44 4.86
N PRO A 9 28.11 -37.73 3.83
CA PRO A 9 29.54 -37.73 3.47
C PRO A 9 30.39 -37.01 4.52
N THR A 10 31.45 -37.66 4.98
CA THR A 10 32.34 -37.14 6.02
C THR A 10 33.49 -36.29 5.46
N GLY A 11 33.30 -34.97 5.39
CA GLY A 11 34.33 -33.92 5.46
C GLY A 11 35.40 -33.86 4.34
N GLY A 12 35.40 -32.78 3.54
CA GLY A 12 36.27 -32.69 2.35
C GLY A 12 36.70 -31.31 1.84
N GLY A 13 36.61 -30.23 2.64
CA GLY A 13 37.43 -29.03 2.44
C GLY A 13 37.02 -27.98 1.38
N SER A 14 36.07 -27.12 1.73
CA SER A 14 36.10 -25.68 1.40
C SER A 14 35.39 -24.91 2.51
N ASP A 15 35.87 -23.72 2.87
CA ASP A 15 35.28 -22.90 3.97
C ASP A 15 34.21 -21.94 3.41
N GLU A 16 33.29 -22.49 2.61
CA GLU A 16 32.09 -21.78 2.20
C GLU A 16 31.19 -21.60 3.42
N ARG A 17 31.10 -20.36 3.90
CA ARG A 17 30.09 -19.97 4.88
C ARG A 17 28.71 -20.26 4.28
N GLN A 18 28.04 -21.31 4.76
CA GLN A 18 26.64 -21.55 4.39
C GLN A 18 25.81 -20.32 4.74
N THR A 19 25.42 -19.57 3.72
CA THR A 19 24.52 -18.42 3.81
C THR A 19 23.19 -18.93 4.34
N VAL A 20 22.85 -18.55 5.56
CA VAL A 20 21.60 -18.94 6.20
C VAL A 20 20.46 -18.38 5.34
N LYS A 21 19.56 -19.27 4.87
CA LYS A 21 18.47 -18.91 3.97
C LYS A 21 17.16 -18.96 4.72
N LEU A 22 16.58 -17.79 4.97
CA LEU A 22 15.29 -17.64 5.63
C LEU A 22 14.22 -17.25 4.61
N LEU A 23 12.98 -17.65 4.87
CA LEU A 23 11.82 -17.10 4.16
C LEU A 23 10.96 -16.31 5.13
N ALA A 24 10.16 -15.41 4.59
CA ALA A 24 9.02 -14.88 5.33
C ALA A 24 7.74 -14.83 4.47
N VAL A 25 6.59 -14.84 5.15
CA VAL A 25 5.31 -14.47 4.56
C VAL A 25 4.73 -13.34 5.40
N THR A 26 4.43 -12.20 4.79
CA THR A 26 3.77 -11.07 5.45
C THR A 26 2.34 -10.93 4.95
N ALA A 27 1.39 -10.73 5.87
CA ALA A 27 -0.02 -10.87 5.53
C ALA A 27 -0.94 -10.02 6.43
N CYS A 28 -1.22 -8.78 6.03
CA CYS A 28 -2.20 -7.91 6.68
C CYS A 28 -3.60 -8.03 6.02
N PRO A 29 -4.72 -8.07 6.77
CA PRO A 29 -6.08 -8.05 6.21
C PRO A 29 -6.38 -6.83 5.33
N THR A 30 -5.77 -5.67 5.59
CA THR A 30 -5.93 -4.46 4.78
C THR A 30 -4.95 -4.38 3.62
N GLY A 31 -3.86 -5.15 3.66
CA GLY A 31 -2.96 -5.38 2.53
C GLY A 31 -2.10 -4.21 2.01
N ILE A 32 -2.40 -2.95 2.36
CA ILE A 32 -1.83 -1.76 1.70
C ILE A 32 -0.44 -1.34 2.22
N ALA A 33 -0.27 -1.17 3.54
CA ALA A 33 0.97 -0.62 4.11
C ALA A 33 1.75 -1.66 4.93
N HIS A 34 1.14 -2.17 6.01
CA HIS A 34 1.81 -3.03 6.97
C HIS A 34 2.36 -4.34 6.37
N THR A 35 1.77 -4.87 5.28
CA THR A 35 2.30 -6.05 4.58
C THR A 35 3.70 -5.79 4.01
N TYR A 36 3.85 -4.74 3.19
CA TYR A 36 5.12 -4.42 2.54
C TYR A 36 6.13 -3.84 3.54
N MET A 37 5.70 -3.02 4.51
CA MET A 37 6.58 -2.54 5.59
C MET A 37 7.19 -3.69 6.40
N ALA A 38 6.41 -4.74 6.72
CA ALA A 38 6.95 -5.91 7.41
C ALA A 38 7.95 -6.67 6.54
N ALA A 39 7.73 -6.72 5.21
CA ALA A 39 8.63 -7.40 4.29
C ALA A 39 9.93 -6.63 4.08
N GLU A 40 9.85 -5.31 3.87
CA GLU A 40 10.99 -4.40 3.75
C GLU A 40 11.87 -4.46 5.01
N LYS A 41 11.26 -4.42 6.21
CA LYS A 41 12.01 -4.45 7.48
C LYS A 41 12.60 -5.83 7.78
N LEU A 42 11.93 -6.92 7.45
CA LEU A 42 12.50 -8.27 7.53
C LEU A 42 13.66 -8.47 6.54
N ALA A 43 13.53 -7.99 5.31
CA ALA A 43 14.60 -8.05 4.30
C ALA A 43 15.84 -7.23 4.71
N GLN A 44 15.66 -5.96 5.11
CA GLN A 44 16.77 -5.11 5.58
C GLN A 44 17.48 -5.68 6.82
N ALA A 45 16.72 -6.27 7.75
CA ALA A 45 17.30 -6.93 8.93
C ALA A 45 18.06 -8.23 8.60
N ALA A 46 17.70 -8.90 7.50
CA ALA A 46 18.43 -10.08 7.02
C ALA A 46 19.70 -9.67 6.23
N GLU A 47 19.58 -8.70 5.32
CA GLU A 47 20.66 -8.13 4.52
C GLU A 47 21.78 -7.57 5.40
N SER A 48 21.43 -6.75 6.40
CA SER A 48 22.38 -6.20 7.39
C SER A 48 23.11 -7.25 8.24
N ARG A 49 22.71 -8.53 8.15
CA ARG A 49 23.30 -9.67 8.85
C ARG A 49 23.92 -10.71 7.90
N GLY A 50 23.92 -10.45 6.58
CA GLY A 50 24.42 -11.40 5.56
C GLY A 50 23.59 -12.68 5.46
N ILE A 51 22.28 -12.57 5.73
CA ILE A 51 21.31 -13.68 5.69
C ILE A 51 20.48 -13.50 4.41
N GLU A 52 20.39 -14.55 3.60
CA GLU A 52 19.54 -14.52 2.42
C GLU A 52 18.06 -14.60 2.87
N MET A 53 17.23 -13.63 2.47
CA MET A 53 15.80 -13.67 2.79
C MET A 53 14.92 -13.32 1.59
N LYS A 54 13.97 -14.22 1.30
CA LYS A 54 12.87 -13.99 0.35
C LYS A 54 11.56 -13.84 1.10
N VAL A 55 10.79 -12.79 0.78
CA VAL A 55 9.54 -12.47 1.49
C VAL A 55 8.36 -12.43 0.53
N GLU A 56 7.40 -13.32 0.73
CA GLU A 56 6.09 -13.26 0.06
C GLU A 56 5.19 -12.24 0.75
N THR A 57 4.71 -11.26 0.00
CA THR A 57 3.80 -10.21 0.45
C THR A 57 2.38 -10.52 0.02
N GLN A 58 1.53 -10.94 0.96
CA GLN A 58 0.11 -11.14 0.71
C GLN A 58 -0.65 -9.83 0.96
N GLY A 59 -0.51 -8.88 0.03
CA GLY A 59 -1.09 -7.55 0.06
C GLY A 59 -2.58 -7.50 -0.23
N SER A 60 -3.04 -6.30 -0.63
CA SER A 60 -4.38 -6.05 -1.19
C SER A 60 -4.43 -6.23 -2.70
N ILE A 61 -3.26 -6.21 -3.35
CA ILE A 61 -3.07 -6.41 -4.80
C ILE A 61 -3.08 -7.90 -5.13
N GLY A 62 -2.53 -8.75 -4.25
CA GLY A 62 -2.56 -10.20 -4.39
C GLY A 62 -1.62 -10.89 -3.41
N ALA A 63 -1.06 -12.03 -3.83
CA ALA A 63 0.16 -12.57 -3.25
C ALA A 63 1.29 -12.31 -4.24
N GLU A 64 2.29 -11.54 -3.81
CA GLU A 64 3.47 -11.15 -4.58
C GLU A 64 4.71 -11.82 -4.01
N ASN A 65 5.75 -12.02 -4.82
CA ASN A 65 6.99 -12.73 -4.44
C ASN A 65 6.74 -14.13 -3.85
N VAL A 66 5.73 -14.83 -4.39
CA VAL A 66 5.22 -16.11 -3.86
C VAL A 66 6.34 -17.14 -3.67
N LEU A 67 6.42 -17.71 -2.47
CA LEU A 67 7.44 -18.71 -2.14
C LEU A 67 7.14 -20.01 -2.89
N THR A 68 8.08 -20.41 -3.75
CA THR A 68 8.04 -21.68 -4.48
C THR A 68 8.40 -22.86 -3.58
N ASP A 69 8.05 -24.07 -4.00
CA ASP A 69 8.45 -25.29 -3.27
C ASP A 69 9.98 -25.44 -3.18
N ASN A 70 10.75 -24.83 -4.10
CA ASN A 70 12.21 -24.82 -4.05
C ASN A 70 12.78 -23.80 -3.05
N ASP A 71 12.15 -22.64 -2.91
CA ASP A 71 12.46 -21.71 -1.81
C ASP A 71 12.24 -22.42 -0.47
N VAL A 72 11.09 -23.09 -0.32
CA VAL A 72 10.73 -23.82 0.90
C VAL A 72 11.66 -25.02 1.14
N SER A 73 12.01 -25.80 0.12
CA SER A 73 12.90 -26.97 0.26
C SER A 73 14.32 -26.60 0.69
N THR A 74 14.81 -25.41 0.30
CA THR A 74 16.17 -24.94 0.62
C THR A 74 16.27 -24.15 1.94
N ALA A 75 15.19 -23.55 2.43
CA ALA A 75 15.24 -22.68 3.61
C ALA A 75 15.55 -23.36 4.96
N ASP A 76 16.31 -22.68 5.82
CA ASP A 76 16.57 -23.07 7.22
C ASP A 76 15.35 -22.85 8.14
N GLY A 77 14.51 -21.86 7.81
CA GLY A 77 13.34 -21.49 8.59
C GLY A 77 12.45 -20.44 7.92
N VAL A 78 11.21 -20.34 8.38
CA VAL A 78 10.15 -19.49 7.81
C VAL A 78 9.52 -18.60 8.90
N ILE A 79 9.47 -17.29 8.66
CA ILE A 79 8.84 -16.29 9.53
C ILE A 79 7.47 -15.91 8.95
N VAL A 80 6.38 -16.29 9.61
CA VAL A 80 5.02 -15.92 9.18
C VAL A 80 4.56 -14.74 10.02
N ALA A 81 4.70 -13.52 9.49
CA ALA A 81 4.26 -12.28 10.14
C ALA A 81 2.87 -11.89 9.60
N ALA A 82 1.81 -12.45 10.20
CA ALA A 82 0.47 -12.48 9.63
C ALA A 82 -0.64 -12.08 10.63
N ASP A 83 -1.51 -11.18 10.21
CA ASP A 83 -2.74 -10.78 10.91
C ASP A 83 -3.99 -11.46 10.29
N LYS A 84 -3.89 -11.95 9.04
CA LYS A 84 -4.86 -12.83 8.34
C LYS A 84 -4.34 -14.27 8.27
N ASP A 85 -5.23 -15.22 7.97
CA ASP A 85 -4.83 -16.63 7.80
C ASP A 85 -3.95 -16.82 6.56
N VAL A 86 -2.90 -17.64 6.68
CA VAL A 86 -1.91 -17.97 5.65
C VAL A 86 -1.82 -19.49 5.55
N ASP A 87 -1.76 -20.04 4.33
CA ASP A 87 -1.57 -21.49 4.18
C ASP A 87 -0.14 -21.90 4.57
N LEU A 88 -0.05 -22.80 5.55
CA LEU A 88 1.19 -23.37 6.08
C LEU A 88 1.49 -24.77 5.54
N SER A 89 0.60 -25.34 4.72
CA SER A 89 0.69 -26.72 4.22
C SER A 89 2.02 -27.03 3.52
N ARG A 90 2.52 -26.09 2.71
CA ARG A 90 3.83 -26.15 2.04
C ARG A 90 5.03 -26.17 3.00
N PHE A 91 4.92 -25.62 4.22
CA PHE A 91 6.04 -25.52 5.17
C PHE A 91 6.21 -26.75 6.08
N VAL A 92 5.55 -27.87 5.79
CA VAL A 92 5.74 -29.14 6.52
C VAL A 92 7.20 -29.59 6.42
N GLY A 93 7.80 -29.92 7.56
CA GLY A 93 9.23 -30.27 7.68
C GLY A 93 10.17 -29.10 7.93
N LYS A 94 9.69 -27.85 7.89
CA LYS A 94 10.50 -26.64 8.12
C LYS A 94 10.26 -26.06 9.52
N ARG A 95 11.24 -25.30 10.04
CA ARG A 95 11.07 -24.49 11.25
C ARG A 95 10.16 -23.30 10.93
N VAL A 96 9.05 -23.13 11.64
CA VAL A 96 8.08 -22.04 11.37
C VAL A 96 7.86 -21.20 12.62
N LEU A 97 8.10 -19.90 12.52
CA LEU A 97 7.84 -18.90 13.55
C LEU A 97 6.67 -18.01 13.12
N SER A 98 5.49 -18.21 13.71
CA SER A 98 4.31 -17.38 13.46
C SER A 98 4.18 -16.25 14.47
N VAL A 99 3.97 -15.02 13.99
CA VAL A 99 3.76 -13.79 14.77
C VAL A 99 2.77 -12.86 14.04
N GLY A 100 2.26 -11.82 14.70
CA GLY A 100 1.47 -10.78 14.04
C GLY A 100 2.33 -9.88 13.13
N VAL A 101 1.72 -9.24 12.12
CA VAL A 101 2.41 -8.35 11.16
C VAL A 101 3.23 -7.26 11.85
N ALA A 102 2.71 -6.71 12.95
CA ALA A 102 3.35 -5.64 13.70
C ALA A 102 4.73 -6.01 14.27
N GLU A 103 4.99 -7.29 14.55
CA GLU A 103 6.30 -7.73 15.05
C GLU A 103 7.36 -7.76 13.94
N GLY A 104 6.97 -8.07 12.69
CA GLY A 104 7.84 -7.97 11.51
C GLY A 104 8.28 -6.54 11.19
N ILE A 105 7.52 -5.54 11.66
CA ILE A 105 7.85 -4.11 11.51
C ILE A 105 8.74 -3.62 12.66
N ARG A 106 8.53 -4.13 13.88
CA ARG A 106 9.13 -3.58 15.12
C ARG A 106 10.38 -4.30 15.60
N HIS A 107 10.46 -5.62 15.38
CA HIS A 107 11.49 -6.48 15.96
C HIS A 107 12.07 -7.49 14.93
N PRO A 108 12.31 -7.12 13.65
CA PRO A 108 12.66 -8.08 12.60
C PRO A 108 13.94 -8.86 12.90
N GLU A 109 14.95 -8.24 13.52
CA GLU A 109 16.19 -8.89 13.93
C GLU A 109 15.94 -10.00 14.97
N GLN A 110 15.02 -9.76 15.91
CA GLN A 110 14.66 -10.75 16.94
C GLN A 110 13.92 -11.94 16.32
N LEU A 111 13.13 -11.72 15.27
CA LEU A 111 12.45 -12.80 14.54
C LEU A 111 13.44 -13.65 13.74
N ILE A 112 14.43 -13.03 13.11
CA ILE A 112 15.56 -13.68 12.41
C ILE A 112 16.39 -14.54 13.38
N GLU A 113 16.63 -14.08 14.60
CA GLU A 113 17.30 -14.89 15.63
C GLU A 113 16.40 -16.04 16.14
N ARG A 114 15.11 -15.75 16.42
CA ARG A 114 14.16 -16.72 16.99
C ARG A 114 13.75 -17.83 16.02
N VAL A 115 13.69 -17.59 14.70
CA VAL A 115 13.26 -18.63 13.76
C VAL A 115 14.23 -19.81 13.70
N ARG A 116 15.52 -19.58 13.99
CA ARG A 116 16.55 -20.63 14.07
C ARG A 116 16.29 -21.63 15.21
N SER A 117 15.55 -21.24 16.26
CA SER A 117 15.12 -22.11 17.36
C SER A 117 13.63 -22.50 17.31
N ALA A 118 12.89 -22.08 16.28
CA ALA A 118 11.46 -22.36 16.14
C ALA A 118 11.17 -23.86 15.91
N PRO A 119 9.97 -24.34 16.30
CA PRO A 119 9.56 -25.74 16.14
C PRO A 119 9.36 -26.11 14.66
N VAL A 120 9.58 -27.39 14.35
CA VAL A 120 9.35 -27.94 13.02
C VAL A 120 7.86 -28.19 12.80
N HIS A 121 7.29 -27.63 11.72
CA HIS A 121 5.90 -27.83 11.34
C HIS A 121 5.69 -29.25 10.79
N THR A 122 4.56 -29.88 11.08
CA THR A 122 4.25 -31.27 10.66
C THR A 122 2.84 -31.39 10.12
N ALA A 123 2.59 -32.35 9.23
CA ALA A 123 1.30 -32.49 8.53
C ALA A 123 0.08 -32.75 9.44
N GLY A 124 0.29 -33.10 10.72
CA GLY A 124 -0.78 -33.21 11.74
C GLY A 124 -0.97 -31.95 12.60
N ALA A 125 -0.10 -30.94 12.48
CA ALA A 125 -0.06 -29.76 13.34
C ALA A 125 -1.19 -28.75 13.05
N ALA A 126 -1.83 -28.86 11.88
CA ALA A 126 -2.94 -28.00 11.41
C ALA A 126 -4.20 -27.98 12.32
N THR A 127 -4.23 -28.78 13.38
CA THR A 127 -5.29 -28.76 14.41
C THR A 127 -4.75 -28.71 15.85
N ALA A 128 -3.45 -28.42 16.04
CA ALA A 128 -2.78 -28.50 17.34
C ALA A 128 -1.92 -27.27 17.73
N THR A 129 -1.38 -26.51 16.77
CA THR A 129 -0.45 -25.40 17.07
C THR A 129 -1.13 -24.11 17.59
N THR A 130 -2.41 -24.16 17.97
CA THR A 130 -3.12 -23.06 18.65
C THR A 130 -2.93 -23.04 20.19
N ALA A 131 -2.13 -23.98 20.74
CA ALA A 131 -2.06 -24.23 22.19
C ALA A 131 -0.66 -24.18 22.82
N ALA A 132 0.39 -23.82 22.06
CA ALA A 132 1.79 -23.92 22.52
C ALA A 132 2.62 -22.62 22.43
N SER A 133 2.05 -21.53 21.92
CA SER A 133 2.73 -20.23 21.71
C SER A 133 2.39 -19.18 22.77
N THR A 134 2.09 -19.60 24.00
CA THR A 134 1.65 -18.74 25.12
C THR A 134 2.76 -18.43 26.13
N ALA A 135 4.00 -18.21 25.66
CA ALA A 135 5.12 -17.78 26.47
C ALA A 135 5.91 -16.64 25.81
N THR A 136 6.15 -15.56 26.57
CA THR A 136 6.97 -14.38 26.21
C THR A 136 6.59 -13.64 24.91
N GLY A 137 5.68 -12.67 25.03
CA GLY A 137 5.32 -11.71 23.97
C GLY A 137 3.98 -11.03 24.24
N GLY A 138 3.98 -9.78 24.72
CA GLY A 138 2.80 -9.09 25.26
C GLY A 138 1.74 -8.62 24.25
N GLY A 139 1.56 -9.30 23.11
CA GLY A 139 0.57 -8.97 22.10
C GLY A 139 -0.79 -9.61 22.39
N LYS A 140 -1.82 -8.80 22.66
CA LYS A 140 -3.18 -9.30 22.92
C LYS A 140 -3.84 -9.71 21.59
N GLU A 141 -3.96 -11.02 21.32
CA GLU A 141 -4.60 -11.51 20.10
C GLU A 141 -6.00 -10.92 19.92
N ARG A 142 -6.28 -10.37 18.73
CA ARG A 142 -7.57 -9.74 18.42
C ARG A 142 -8.63 -10.83 18.19
N SER A 143 -9.78 -10.69 18.85
CA SER A 143 -10.82 -11.73 18.87
C SER A 143 -11.38 -12.04 17.47
N VAL A 144 -11.89 -13.26 17.29
CA VAL A 144 -12.53 -13.70 16.03
C VAL A 144 -13.64 -12.74 15.60
N GLY A 145 -14.46 -12.27 16.55
CA GLY A 145 -15.51 -11.29 16.27
C GLY A 145 -14.96 -9.94 15.78
N TYR A 146 -13.86 -9.46 16.36
CA TYR A 146 -13.18 -8.27 15.87
C TYR A 146 -12.63 -8.47 14.44
N LYS A 147 -11.98 -9.61 14.16
CA LYS A 147 -11.46 -9.93 12.81
C LYS A 147 -12.60 -9.92 11.78
N ALA A 148 -13.72 -10.56 12.09
CA ALA A 148 -14.89 -10.60 11.22
C ALA A 148 -15.51 -9.22 10.95
N LEU A 149 -15.63 -8.37 11.98
CA LEU A 149 -16.08 -6.99 11.84
C LEU A 149 -15.19 -6.20 10.86
N MET A 150 -13.87 -6.25 11.06
CA MET A 150 -12.91 -5.54 10.21
C MET A 150 -12.87 -6.05 8.77
N ASN A 151 -13.17 -7.33 8.55
CA ASN A 151 -13.32 -7.89 7.20
C ASN A 151 -14.51 -7.21 6.49
N GLY A 152 -15.69 -7.19 7.14
CA GLY A 152 -16.86 -6.49 6.63
C GLY A 152 -16.59 -5.02 6.30
N VAL A 153 -15.98 -4.27 7.23
CA VAL A 153 -15.63 -2.85 7.03
C VAL A 153 -14.68 -2.68 5.85
N SER A 154 -13.67 -3.53 5.70
CA SER A 154 -12.65 -3.37 4.65
C SER A 154 -13.20 -3.67 3.25
N TYR A 155 -14.12 -4.62 3.11
CA TYR A 155 -14.84 -4.84 1.84
C TYR A 155 -15.94 -3.80 1.60
N MET A 156 -16.50 -3.19 2.64
CA MET A 156 -17.50 -2.12 2.52
C MET A 156 -16.91 -0.84 1.93
N ILE A 157 -15.74 -0.39 2.43
CA ILE A 157 -15.14 0.93 2.11
C ILE A 157 -15.16 1.28 0.60
N PRO A 158 -14.70 0.42 -0.33
CA PRO A 158 -14.67 0.75 -1.77
C PRO A 158 -16.05 1.10 -2.36
N PHE A 159 -17.11 0.40 -1.94
CA PHE A 159 -18.48 0.67 -2.40
C PHE A 159 -18.94 2.06 -1.95
N VAL A 160 -18.60 2.44 -0.73
CA VAL A 160 -19.04 3.71 -0.14
C VAL A 160 -18.23 4.88 -0.72
N VAL A 161 -16.92 4.69 -0.95
CA VAL A 161 -16.04 5.70 -1.57
C VAL A 161 -16.47 5.97 -3.01
N VAL A 162 -16.64 4.92 -3.83
CA VAL A 162 -17.14 5.08 -5.21
C VAL A 162 -18.55 5.66 -5.22
N GLY A 163 -19.44 5.15 -4.36
CA GLY A 163 -20.82 5.62 -4.26
C GLY A 163 -20.93 7.11 -3.93
N GLY A 164 -20.26 7.52 -2.84
CA GLY A 164 -20.26 8.90 -2.37
C GLY A 164 -19.56 9.88 -3.33
N LEU A 165 -18.40 9.50 -3.89
CA LEU A 165 -17.70 10.37 -4.84
C LEU A 165 -18.52 10.62 -6.12
N LEU A 166 -19.21 9.60 -6.65
CA LEU A 166 -20.06 9.79 -7.83
C LEU A 166 -21.28 10.67 -7.50
N ILE A 167 -21.90 10.53 -6.32
CA ILE A 167 -22.94 11.45 -5.83
C ILE A 167 -22.38 12.88 -5.78
N ALA A 168 -21.27 13.12 -5.09
CA ALA A 168 -20.68 14.45 -4.92
C ALA A 168 -20.30 15.11 -6.26
N ILE A 169 -19.65 14.37 -7.16
CA ILE A 169 -19.28 14.85 -8.50
C ILE A 169 -20.52 15.17 -9.33
N SER A 170 -21.56 14.32 -9.30
CA SER A 170 -22.80 14.55 -10.05
C SER A 170 -23.60 15.76 -9.55
N LEU A 171 -23.58 16.02 -8.23
CA LEU A 171 -24.13 17.24 -7.65
C LEU A 171 -23.31 18.47 -8.05
N SER A 172 -21.99 18.42 -7.90
CA SER A 172 -21.11 19.57 -8.18
C SER A 172 -21.01 19.96 -9.66
N LEU A 173 -21.23 19.03 -10.59
CA LEU A 173 -21.15 19.28 -12.04
C LEU A 173 -22.51 19.27 -12.76
N GLY A 174 -23.57 18.77 -12.12
CA GLY A 174 -24.90 18.64 -12.70
C GLY A 174 -26.07 19.12 -11.83
N GLY A 175 -25.82 19.50 -10.58
CA GLY A 175 -26.82 20.06 -9.68
C GLY A 175 -27.08 21.53 -9.98
N HIS A 176 -28.34 21.87 -10.26
CA HIS A 176 -28.78 23.27 -10.37
C HIS A 176 -29.41 23.69 -9.03
N THR A 177 -29.28 24.96 -8.64
CA THR A 177 -29.97 25.49 -7.47
C THR A 177 -31.48 25.61 -7.73
N ASP A 178 -32.27 24.78 -7.07
CA ASP A 178 -33.73 24.94 -6.98
C ASP A 178 -34.09 26.21 -6.20
N PRO A 179 -35.23 26.88 -6.45
CA PRO A 179 -35.73 27.99 -5.63
C PRO A 179 -35.80 27.74 -4.11
N SER A 180 -35.76 26.49 -3.64
CA SER A 180 -35.61 26.13 -2.22
C SER A 180 -34.18 26.31 -1.66
N GLY A 181 -33.21 26.65 -2.51
CA GLY A 181 -31.79 26.79 -2.15
C GLY A 181 -30.96 25.49 -2.21
N GLY A 182 -31.58 24.34 -2.49
CA GLY A 182 -30.89 23.05 -2.62
C GLY A 182 -30.37 22.79 -4.02
N LEU A 183 -29.26 22.04 -4.14
CA LEU A 183 -28.81 21.49 -5.42
C LEU A 183 -29.72 20.31 -5.83
N VAL A 184 -30.27 20.38 -7.04
CA VAL A 184 -31.10 19.34 -7.65
C VAL A 184 -30.58 19.05 -9.06
N ILE A 185 -30.27 17.77 -9.32
CA ILE A 185 -29.83 17.32 -10.64
C ILE A 185 -31.07 17.17 -11.55
N PRO A 186 -31.07 17.71 -12.79
CA PRO A 186 -32.17 17.50 -13.73
C PRO A 186 -32.34 16.01 -14.06
N LYS A 187 -33.56 15.49 -13.91
CA LYS A 187 -33.84 14.04 -13.94
C LYS A 187 -33.43 13.33 -15.24
N ASP A 188 -33.52 14.04 -16.36
CA ASP A 188 -33.23 13.53 -17.70
C ASP A 188 -31.81 13.87 -18.17
N SER A 189 -30.89 14.17 -17.23
CA SER A 189 -29.48 14.49 -17.52
C SER A 189 -28.53 13.33 -17.25
N PHE A 190 -27.43 13.29 -18.00
CA PHE A 190 -26.30 12.38 -17.78
C PHE A 190 -25.83 12.34 -16.31
N TRP A 191 -25.83 13.49 -15.63
CA TRP A 191 -25.44 13.56 -14.23
C TRP A 191 -26.41 12.84 -13.29
N MET A 192 -27.70 12.71 -13.66
CA MET A 192 -28.64 11.90 -12.88
C MET A 192 -28.29 10.42 -12.96
N ASP A 193 -27.81 9.92 -14.10
CA ASP A 193 -27.33 8.54 -14.23
C ASP A 193 -26.05 8.31 -13.42
N ILE A 194 -25.11 9.25 -13.43
CA ILE A 194 -23.91 9.20 -12.56
C ILE A 194 -24.31 9.22 -11.08
N ASN A 195 -25.27 10.06 -10.68
CA ASN A 195 -25.83 10.07 -9.33
C ASN A 195 -26.47 8.71 -8.99
N ASN A 196 -27.25 8.13 -9.90
CA ASN A 196 -27.91 6.83 -9.69
C ASN A 196 -26.90 5.69 -9.51
N ILE A 197 -25.81 5.67 -10.28
CA ILE A 197 -24.69 4.72 -10.09
C ILE A 197 -24.05 4.92 -8.71
N GLY A 198 -23.84 6.18 -8.30
CA GLY A 198 -23.36 6.53 -6.97
C GLY A 198 -24.27 6.04 -5.84
N VAL A 199 -25.58 6.29 -5.95
CA VAL A 199 -26.61 5.83 -5.01
C VAL A 199 -26.67 4.30 -4.94
N ILE A 200 -26.52 3.58 -6.05
CA ILE A 200 -26.43 2.12 -6.05
C ILE A 200 -25.19 1.64 -5.28
N GLY A 201 -24.01 2.18 -5.59
CA GLY A 201 -22.77 1.84 -4.88
C GLY A 201 -22.86 2.09 -3.37
N PHE A 202 -23.39 3.26 -3.00
CA PHE A 202 -23.60 3.65 -1.61
C PHE A 202 -24.62 2.74 -0.90
N THR A 203 -25.75 2.41 -1.54
CA THR A 203 -26.79 1.53 -0.97
C THR A 203 -26.28 0.10 -0.73
N LEU A 204 -25.39 -0.38 -1.60
CA LEU A 204 -24.79 -1.72 -1.48
C LEU A 204 -23.82 -1.86 -0.29
N MET A 205 -23.38 -0.76 0.34
CA MET A 205 -22.45 -0.84 1.47
C MET A 205 -22.96 -1.72 2.62
N VAL A 206 -24.26 -1.61 2.94
CA VAL A 206 -24.85 -2.24 4.13
C VAL A 206 -25.01 -3.77 3.94
N PRO A 207 -25.48 -4.25 2.76
CA PRO A 207 -25.33 -5.66 2.34
C PRO A 207 -23.88 -6.16 2.34
N ILE A 208 -22.93 -5.39 1.80
CA ILE A 208 -21.52 -5.79 1.69
C ILE A 208 -20.90 -5.96 3.08
N LEU A 209 -21.10 -5.01 3.99
CA LEU A 209 -20.69 -5.09 5.40
C LEU A 209 -21.18 -6.37 6.06
N SER A 210 -22.50 -6.62 6.02
CA SER A 210 -23.10 -7.81 6.63
C SER A 210 -22.61 -9.11 5.98
N GLY A 211 -22.56 -9.15 4.65
CA GLY A 211 -22.08 -10.28 3.85
C GLY A 211 -20.64 -10.67 4.18
N TYR A 212 -19.73 -9.71 4.29
CA TYR A 212 -18.32 -9.97 4.56
C TYR A 212 -17.99 -10.19 6.05
N ILE A 213 -18.84 -9.74 6.99
CA ILE A 213 -18.82 -10.25 8.39
C ILE A 213 -19.22 -11.73 8.40
N ALA A 214 -20.34 -12.07 7.74
CA ALA A 214 -20.85 -13.43 7.69
C ALA A 214 -19.85 -14.40 7.04
N TYR A 215 -19.23 -13.98 5.93
CA TYR A 215 -18.17 -14.71 5.24
C TYR A 215 -16.97 -15.01 6.14
N ALA A 216 -16.49 -14.03 6.92
CA ALA A 216 -15.34 -14.19 7.81
C ALA A 216 -15.58 -15.13 9.02
N ILE A 217 -16.80 -15.65 9.17
CA ILE A 217 -17.20 -16.59 10.22
C ILE A 217 -17.68 -17.91 9.61
N GLY A 218 -18.45 -17.85 8.52
CA GLY A 218 -19.16 -18.98 7.92
C GLY A 218 -18.73 -19.33 6.49
N ASP A 219 -17.60 -18.82 6.00
CA ASP A 219 -17.07 -18.97 4.64
C ASP A 219 -18.04 -18.52 3.53
N ARG A 220 -17.72 -18.88 2.27
CA ARG A 220 -18.54 -18.64 1.06
C ARG A 220 -20.06 -18.92 1.27
N PRO A 221 -20.52 -19.99 1.94
CA PRO A 221 -21.96 -20.26 2.12
C PRO A 221 -22.70 -19.25 3.01
N ALA A 222 -22.00 -18.43 3.80
CA ALA A 222 -22.57 -17.39 4.64
C ALA A 222 -22.70 -16.02 3.94
N LEU A 223 -22.04 -15.85 2.78
CA LEU A 223 -22.02 -14.59 2.03
C LEU A 223 -23.44 -14.15 1.62
N VAL A 224 -24.22 -15.05 1.01
CA VAL A 224 -25.60 -14.74 0.54
C VAL A 224 -26.58 -14.50 1.71
N PRO A 225 -26.65 -15.34 2.75
CA PRO A 225 -27.43 -15.04 3.96
C PRO A 225 -27.05 -13.71 4.62
N GLY A 226 -25.76 -13.38 4.69
CA GLY A 226 -25.28 -12.11 5.22
C GLY A 226 -25.71 -10.92 4.36
N MET A 227 -25.48 -10.96 3.05
CA MET A 227 -25.88 -9.88 2.13
C MET A 227 -27.39 -9.62 2.15
N ILE A 228 -28.21 -10.66 2.11
CA ILE A 228 -29.67 -10.53 2.15
C ILE A 228 -30.13 -10.07 3.53
N GLY A 229 -29.54 -10.58 4.62
CA GLY A 229 -29.78 -10.08 5.97
C GLY A 229 -29.46 -8.59 6.12
N GLY A 230 -28.30 -8.15 5.60
CA GLY A 230 -27.90 -6.75 5.56
C GLY A 230 -28.81 -5.86 4.71
N TRP A 231 -29.31 -6.37 3.57
CA TRP A 231 -30.33 -5.66 2.78
C TRP A 231 -31.64 -5.50 3.56
N ILE A 232 -32.18 -6.57 4.15
CA ILE A 232 -33.37 -6.53 5.01
C ILE A 232 -33.17 -5.50 6.13
N ALA A 233 -32.04 -5.56 6.83
CA ALA A 233 -31.67 -4.63 7.89
C ALA A 233 -31.59 -3.16 7.41
N ASN A 234 -31.16 -2.91 6.17
CA ASN A 234 -31.08 -1.56 5.61
C ASN A 234 -32.47 -1.00 5.22
N THR A 235 -33.28 -1.76 4.48
CA THR A 235 -34.48 -1.22 3.81
C THR A 235 -35.67 -0.97 4.75
N GLY A 236 -35.76 -1.64 5.91
CA GLY A 236 -36.81 -1.44 6.93
C GLY A 236 -38.23 -1.92 6.56
N SER A 237 -38.56 -1.94 5.26
CA SER A 237 -39.90 -2.19 4.71
C SER A 237 -40.55 -3.52 5.13
N LEU A 238 -39.75 -4.55 5.41
CA LEU A 238 -40.24 -5.88 5.78
C LEU A 238 -40.59 -6.02 7.28
N TYR A 239 -40.19 -5.06 8.13
CA TYR A 239 -40.52 -5.03 9.55
C TYR A 239 -41.04 -3.67 10.02
N ASP A 240 -41.64 -2.90 9.09
CA ASP A 240 -42.40 -1.68 9.41
C ASP A 240 -41.54 -0.64 10.16
N SER A 241 -40.41 -0.29 9.53
CA SER A 241 -39.54 0.85 9.87
C SER A 241 -39.24 1.68 8.62
N LYS A 242 -39.14 3.00 8.80
CA LYS A 242 -38.70 3.95 7.76
C LYS A 242 -37.20 4.25 7.78
N ALA A 243 -36.55 4.11 8.93
CA ALA A 243 -35.10 4.32 9.10
C ALA A 243 -34.29 3.02 8.90
N GLY A 244 -34.96 1.87 8.93
CA GLY A 244 -34.32 0.56 9.01
C GLY A 244 -33.60 0.37 10.34
N ALA A 245 -32.66 -0.58 10.36
CA ALA A 245 -31.79 -0.86 11.49
C ALA A 245 -30.35 -0.36 11.26
N GLY A 246 -30.12 0.31 10.12
CA GLY A 246 -28.84 0.89 9.72
C GLY A 246 -27.66 -0.08 9.76
N PHE A 247 -26.45 0.48 9.96
CA PHE A 247 -25.23 -0.31 10.09
C PHE A 247 -25.25 -1.27 11.31
N ILE A 248 -26.00 -0.94 12.37
CA ILE A 248 -26.14 -1.80 13.56
C ILE A 248 -26.84 -3.11 13.19
N GLY A 249 -27.96 -3.02 12.45
CA GLY A 249 -28.66 -4.19 11.92
C GLY A 249 -27.81 -5.01 10.95
N ALA A 250 -26.95 -4.37 10.16
CA ALA A 250 -26.00 -5.06 9.28
C ALA A 250 -24.91 -5.83 10.05
N ILE A 251 -24.34 -5.23 11.11
CA ILE A 251 -23.39 -5.92 11.98
C ILE A 251 -24.05 -7.14 12.65
N VAL A 252 -25.26 -6.97 13.20
CA VAL A 252 -26.01 -8.05 13.86
C VAL A 252 -26.39 -9.15 12.86
N THR A 253 -26.91 -8.82 11.68
CA THR A 253 -27.24 -9.84 10.66
C THR A 253 -26.01 -10.56 10.14
N GLY A 254 -24.86 -9.88 9.99
CA GLY A 254 -23.61 -10.49 9.57
C GLY A 254 -23.10 -11.53 10.58
N PHE A 255 -23.11 -11.19 11.87
CA PHE A 255 -22.76 -12.13 12.93
C PHE A 255 -23.75 -13.31 13.00
N LEU A 256 -25.05 -13.04 12.97
CA LEU A 256 -26.08 -14.08 13.01
C LEU A 256 -26.00 -15.02 11.79
N ALA A 257 -25.81 -14.48 10.58
CA ALA A 257 -25.60 -15.27 9.36
C ALA A 257 -24.39 -16.20 9.48
N GLY A 258 -23.24 -15.66 9.89
CA GLY A 258 -22.01 -16.41 10.08
C GLY A 258 -22.16 -17.57 11.07
N TYR A 259 -22.68 -17.30 12.27
CA TYR A 259 -22.87 -18.33 13.30
C TYR A 259 -23.99 -19.32 12.95
N LEU A 260 -25.07 -18.89 12.29
CA LEU A 260 -26.13 -19.78 11.80
C LEU A 260 -25.60 -20.76 10.74
N VAL A 261 -24.78 -20.29 9.81
CA VAL A 261 -24.12 -21.15 8.81
C VAL A 261 -23.11 -22.11 9.47
N LEU A 262 -22.31 -21.65 10.44
CA LEU A 262 -21.45 -22.54 11.24
C LEU A 262 -22.25 -23.61 12.02
N TRP A 263 -23.47 -23.31 12.45
CA TRP A 263 -24.35 -24.27 13.11
C TRP A 263 -24.92 -25.28 12.11
N ILE A 264 -25.43 -24.85 10.95
CA ILE A 264 -25.95 -25.76 9.90
C ILE A 264 -24.83 -26.68 9.36
N LYS A 265 -23.59 -26.18 9.20
CA LYS A 265 -22.43 -27.00 8.81
C LYS A 265 -22.14 -28.19 9.76
N LYS A 266 -22.56 -28.12 11.03
CA LYS A 266 -22.36 -29.19 12.03
C LYS A 266 -23.40 -30.31 11.91
N VAL A 267 -24.47 -30.12 11.14
CA VAL A 267 -25.51 -31.14 10.93
C VAL A 267 -24.97 -32.29 10.06
N LYS A 268 -25.00 -33.51 10.59
CA LYS A 268 -24.49 -34.71 9.90
C LYS A 268 -25.44 -35.14 8.78
N VAL A 269 -25.05 -34.91 7.52
CA VAL A 269 -25.83 -35.33 6.34
C VAL A 269 -25.22 -36.54 5.60
N PRO A 270 -26.05 -37.34 4.88
CA PRO A 270 -25.59 -38.43 4.02
C PRO A 270 -24.57 -37.97 2.95
N LYS A 271 -23.69 -38.88 2.52
CA LYS A 271 -22.58 -38.55 1.59
C LYS A 271 -23.05 -37.84 0.31
N PHE A 272 -24.19 -38.25 -0.27
CA PHE A 272 -24.73 -37.67 -1.50
C PHE A 272 -25.26 -36.23 -1.36
N VAL A 273 -25.64 -35.80 -0.14
CA VAL A 273 -26.15 -34.44 0.12
C VAL A 273 -25.01 -33.43 0.29
N ARG A 274 -23.82 -33.89 0.69
CA ARG A 274 -22.68 -33.01 1.07
C ARG A 274 -22.29 -31.97 0.02
N PRO A 275 -22.24 -32.26 -1.30
CA PRO A 275 -21.93 -31.24 -2.31
C PRO A 275 -23.01 -30.16 -2.44
N ILE A 276 -24.27 -30.53 -2.19
CA ILE A 276 -25.45 -29.67 -2.33
C ILE A 276 -25.61 -28.75 -1.11
N MET A 277 -25.07 -29.15 0.06
CA MET A 277 -25.13 -28.36 1.29
C MET A 277 -24.62 -26.92 1.14
N PRO A 278 -23.36 -26.65 0.77
CA PRO A 278 -22.84 -25.27 0.69
C PRO A 278 -23.42 -24.45 -0.48
N ILE A 279 -23.97 -25.10 -1.51
CA ILE A 279 -24.44 -24.44 -2.75
C ILE A 279 -25.91 -24.06 -2.66
N ILE A 280 -26.76 -24.94 -2.12
CA ILE A 280 -28.23 -24.79 -2.16
C ILE A 280 -28.82 -24.80 -0.74
N VAL A 281 -28.56 -25.84 0.05
CA VAL A 281 -29.27 -26.03 1.34
C VAL A 281 -28.90 -24.94 2.35
N ILE A 282 -27.62 -24.67 2.53
CA ILE A 282 -27.14 -23.68 3.49
C ILE A 282 -27.58 -22.26 3.10
N PRO A 283 -27.36 -21.77 1.86
CA PRO A 283 -27.84 -20.44 1.47
C PRO A 283 -29.35 -20.26 1.63
N ILE A 284 -30.18 -21.22 1.21
CA ILE A 284 -31.64 -21.11 1.34
C ILE A 284 -32.06 -21.14 2.82
N VAL A 285 -31.70 -22.19 3.56
CA VAL A 285 -32.15 -22.37 4.95
C VAL A 285 -31.65 -21.25 5.85
N ALA A 286 -30.39 -20.83 5.71
CA ALA A 286 -29.85 -19.73 6.51
C ALA A 286 -30.50 -18.39 6.15
N THR A 287 -30.72 -18.09 4.86
CA THR A 287 -31.37 -16.84 4.44
C THR A 287 -32.81 -16.76 4.94
N THR A 288 -33.60 -17.82 4.75
CA THR A 288 -35.01 -17.85 5.20
C THR A 288 -35.12 -17.79 6.72
N ALA A 289 -34.33 -18.58 7.45
CA ALA A 289 -34.36 -18.56 8.92
C ALA A 289 -33.89 -17.22 9.49
N LEU A 290 -32.78 -16.66 8.98
CA LEU A 290 -32.27 -15.35 9.41
C LEU A 290 -33.23 -14.22 9.07
N GLY A 291 -33.76 -14.19 7.84
CA GLY A 291 -34.66 -13.14 7.38
C GLY A 291 -35.94 -13.08 8.20
N LEU A 292 -36.61 -14.21 8.40
CA LEU A 292 -37.83 -14.30 9.22
C LEU A 292 -37.54 -13.96 10.70
N PHE A 293 -36.43 -14.47 11.25
CA PHE A 293 -36.02 -14.15 12.64
C PHE A 293 -35.71 -12.65 12.81
N PHE A 294 -35.03 -12.04 11.84
CA PHE A 294 -34.77 -10.60 11.88
C PHE A 294 -36.07 -9.82 11.79
N ILE A 295 -36.94 -10.12 10.82
CA ILE A 295 -38.21 -9.44 10.60
C ILE A 295 -39.11 -9.48 11.86
N TYR A 296 -39.32 -10.66 12.44
CA TYR A 296 -40.31 -10.82 13.52
C TYR A 296 -39.76 -10.61 14.93
N VAL A 297 -38.44 -10.68 15.16
CA VAL A 297 -37.86 -10.66 16.52
C VAL A 297 -36.88 -9.51 16.74
N ILE A 298 -36.05 -9.14 15.75
CA ILE A 298 -34.89 -8.24 15.97
C ILE A 298 -35.04 -6.87 15.32
N GLY A 299 -35.70 -6.77 14.17
CA GLY A 299 -35.75 -5.56 13.34
C GLY A 299 -36.36 -4.37 14.08
N LYS A 300 -37.55 -4.54 14.68
CA LYS A 300 -38.19 -3.47 15.46
C LYS A 300 -37.37 -3.04 16.70
N PRO A 301 -36.86 -3.94 17.56
CA PRO A 301 -35.95 -3.56 18.65
C PRO A 301 -34.69 -2.81 18.20
N ILE A 302 -34.01 -3.23 17.13
CA ILE A 302 -32.81 -2.52 16.67
C ILE A 302 -33.17 -1.18 16.03
N SER A 303 -34.24 -1.09 15.22
CA SER A 303 -34.74 0.17 14.67
C SER A 303 -35.02 1.20 15.78
N TRP A 304 -35.69 0.77 16.85
CA TRP A 304 -35.97 1.64 18.01
C TRP A 304 -34.68 2.16 18.66
N VAL A 305 -33.69 1.30 18.91
CA VAL A 305 -32.37 1.72 19.44
C VAL A 305 -31.68 2.69 18.47
N PHE A 306 -31.70 2.39 17.18
CA PHE A 306 -31.03 3.15 16.15
C PHE A 306 -31.63 4.57 15.97
N GLU A 307 -32.97 4.66 15.95
CA GLU A 307 -33.71 5.93 15.90
C GLU A 307 -33.41 6.81 17.12
N HIS A 308 -33.35 6.22 18.33
CA HIS A 308 -33.02 6.97 19.55
C HIS A 308 -31.56 7.43 19.57
N LEU A 309 -30.61 6.61 19.11
CA LEU A 309 -29.20 7.01 18.96
C LEU A 309 -29.04 8.14 17.95
N THR A 310 -29.68 8.04 16.78
CA THR A 310 -29.62 9.07 15.74
C THR A 310 -30.26 10.37 16.20
N SER A 311 -31.44 10.31 16.85
CA SER A 311 -32.11 11.48 17.43
C SER A 311 -31.26 12.15 18.52
N TRP A 312 -30.61 11.37 19.39
CA TRP A 312 -29.70 11.91 20.41
C TRP A 312 -28.48 12.59 19.79
N LEU A 313 -27.85 11.97 18.80
CA LEU A 313 -26.69 12.53 18.09
C LEU A 313 -27.05 13.81 17.32
N SER A 314 -28.18 13.83 16.61
CA SER A 314 -28.67 15.03 15.91
C SER A 314 -29.14 16.15 16.85
N GLY A 315 -29.45 15.82 18.11
CA GLY A 315 -29.76 16.81 19.16
C GLY A 315 -28.53 17.42 19.85
N MET A 316 -27.31 16.96 19.54
CA MET A 316 -26.10 17.45 20.19
C MET A 316 -25.66 18.81 19.66
N THR A 317 -25.58 19.79 20.57
CA THR A 317 -25.08 21.14 20.28
C THR A 317 -24.06 21.59 21.33
N GLY A 318 -23.23 22.57 20.96
CA GLY A 318 -22.23 23.16 21.85
C GLY A 318 -21.22 22.15 22.41
N THR A 319 -21.06 22.11 23.73
CA THR A 319 -20.01 21.33 24.43
C THR A 319 -20.08 19.83 24.16
N SER A 320 -21.26 19.29 23.84
CA SER A 320 -21.42 17.87 23.49
C SER A 320 -20.78 17.53 22.13
N ALA A 321 -20.93 18.42 21.14
CA ALA A 321 -20.29 18.28 19.83
C ALA A 321 -18.77 18.49 19.89
N ILE A 322 -18.28 19.40 20.75
CA ILE A 322 -16.83 19.51 21.06
C ILE A 322 -16.29 18.17 21.52
N LEU A 323 -16.96 17.54 22.49
CA LEU A 323 -16.48 16.30 23.11
C LEU A 323 -16.53 15.11 22.15
N LEU A 324 -17.61 14.94 21.37
CA LEU A 324 -17.67 13.89 20.36
C LEU A 324 -16.61 14.12 19.26
N GLY A 325 -16.51 15.34 18.73
CA GLY A 325 -15.54 15.69 17.70
C GLY A 325 -14.10 15.45 18.15
N ALA A 326 -13.77 15.80 19.40
CA ALA A 326 -12.48 15.49 20.00
C ALA A 326 -12.24 13.97 20.11
N ILE A 327 -13.22 13.20 20.60
CA ILE A 327 -13.09 11.73 20.75
C ILE A 327 -12.92 11.04 19.39
N LEU A 328 -13.73 11.41 18.39
CA LEU A 328 -13.60 10.86 17.03
C LEU A 328 -12.27 11.26 16.40
N GLY A 329 -11.83 12.50 16.59
CA GLY A 329 -10.52 12.96 16.15
C GLY A 329 -9.36 12.20 16.78
N LEU A 330 -9.42 11.93 18.09
CA LEU A 330 -8.46 11.06 18.79
C LEU A 330 -8.45 9.64 18.22
N MET A 331 -9.63 9.07 17.93
CA MET A 331 -9.77 7.70 17.41
C MET A 331 -9.26 7.57 15.98
N ILE A 332 -9.64 8.50 15.08
CA ILE A 332 -9.14 8.61 13.71
C ILE A 332 -7.61 8.74 13.70
N ALA A 333 -7.04 9.51 14.64
CA ALA A 333 -5.61 9.81 14.65
C ALA A 333 -4.74 8.90 15.55
N PHE A 334 -5.31 7.85 16.15
CA PHE A 334 -4.58 6.91 17.01
C PHE A 334 -3.69 5.94 16.21
N ASP A 335 -4.18 5.40 15.08
CA ASP A 335 -3.52 4.32 14.34
C ASP A 335 -3.59 4.43 12.81
N MET A 336 -3.79 5.64 12.27
CA MET A 336 -3.56 5.99 10.84
C MET A 336 -4.11 4.96 9.83
N GLY A 337 -5.42 4.73 9.82
CA GLY A 337 -6.07 3.69 8.99
C GLY A 337 -6.19 2.31 9.66
N GLY A 338 -5.72 2.19 10.91
CA GLY A 338 -5.79 0.99 11.73
C GLY A 338 -7.14 0.70 12.41
N PRO A 339 -7.17 -0.27 13.35
CA PRO A 339 -8.33 -0.66 14.15
C PRO A 339 -9.25 0.46 14.67
N VAL A 340 -8.67 1.46 15.32
CA VAL A 340 -9.40 2.49 16.06
C VAL A 340 -9.92 3.55 15.10
N ASN A 341 -9.09 3.95 14.13
CA ASN A 341 -9.48 4.79 13.01
C ASN A 341 -10.66 4.18 12.25
N LYS A 342 -10.56 2.92 11.79
CA LYS A 342 -11.64 2.24 11.06
C LYS A 342 -12.92 2.09 11.87
N THR A 343 -12.84 2.07 13.20
CA THR A 343 -14.02 2.03 14.08
C THR A 343 -14.73 3.39 14.14
N ALA A 344 -14.00 4.50 14.31
CA ALA A 344 -14.58 5.84 14.27
C ALA A 344 -15.09 6.23 12.87
N PHE A 345 -14.34 5.84 11.83
CA PHE A 345 -14.72 5.98 10.43
C PHE A 345 -16.02 5.22 10.12
N LEU A 346 -16.15 3.95 10.53
CA LEU A 346 -17.39 3.17 10.38
C LEU A 346 -18.57 3.85 11.07
N PHE A 347 -18.35 4.41 12.27
CA PHE A 347 -19.38 5.10 13.03
C PHE A 347 -19.87 6.37 12.31
N GLY A 348 -18.97 7.19 11.77
CA GLY A 348 -19.32 8.35 10.94
C GLY A 348 -20.03 7.95 9.65
N ALA A 349 -19.40 7.07 8.86
CA ALA A 349 -19.94 6.62 7.56
C ALA A 349 -21.31 5.93 7.70
N GLY A 350 -21.52 5.17 8.78
CA GLY A 350 -22.78 4.50 9.07
C GLY A 350 -23.96 5.43 9.40
N LEU A 351 -23.69 6.71 9.70
CA LEU A 351 -24.72 7.72 10.02
C LEU A 351 -25.08 8.62 8.83
N ILE A 352 -24.22 8.69 7.80
CA ILE A 352 -24.50 9.37 6.52
C ILE A 352 -25.82 8.88 5.91
N ALA A 353 -26.02 7.56 5.87
CA ALA A 353 -27.19 6.90 5.29
C ALA A 353 -28.53 7.30 5.94
N THR A 354 -28.48 7.88 7.14
CA THR A 354 -29.64 8.28 7.93
C THR A 354 -29.65 9.78 8.21
N GLY A 355 -28.93 10.56 7.38
CA GLY A 355 -28.97 12.02 7.37
C GLY A 355 -28.15 12.72 8.44
N ASN A 356 -27.45 12.00 9.32
CA ASN A 356 -26.54 12.62 10.30
C ASN A 356 -25.10 12.62 9.74
N GLN A 357 -24.88 13.53 8.81
CA GLN A 357 -23.60 13.72 8.11
C GLN A 357 -22.57 14.48 8.97
N THR A 358 -23.00 15.17 10.03
CA THR A 358 -22.12 15.95 10.92
C THR A 358 -21.09 15.07 11.63
N VAL A 359 -21.49 13.85 12.04
CA VAL A 359 -20.55 12.90 12.66
C VAL A 359 -19.50 12.39 11.66
N MET A 360 -19.84 12.27 10.38
CA MET A 360 -18.83 12.01 9.35
C MET A 360 -17.92 13.23 9.14
N GLY A 361 -18.47 14.45 9.09
CA GLY A 361 -17.69 15.68 8.94
C GLY A 361 -16.63 15.88 10.04
N MET A 362 -16.94 15.51 11.28
CA MET A 362 -15.96 15.46 12.39
C MET A 362 -14.79 14.51 12.09
N CYS A 363 -15.06 13.31 11.55
CA CYS A 363 -14.03 12.37 11.13
C CYS A 363 -13.26 12.89 9.90
N ALA A 364 -13.97 13.40 8.89
CA ALA A 364 -13.45 13.89 7.62
C ALA A 364 -12.42 15.01 7.77
N ALA A 365 -12.62 15.90 8.75
CA ALA A 365 -11.66 16.96 9.09
C ALA A 365 -10.42 16.43 9.83
N ALA A 366 -10.54 15.34 10.61
CA ALA A 366 -9.43 14.75 11.36
C ALA A 366 -8.53 13.82 10.50
N ILE A 367 -9.10 13.16 9.48
CA ILE A 367 -8.39 12.25 8.56
C ILE A 367 -7.15 12.87 7.88
N PRO A 368 -7.21 14.03 7.21
CA PRO A 368 -6.05 14.59 6.50
C PRO A 368 -4.98 15.20 7.42
N VAL A 369 -5.34 15.52 8.67
CA VAL A 369 -4.48 16.28 9.60
C VAL A 369 -3.20 15.54 9.99
N MET A 370 -3.23 14.20 10.04
CA MET A 370 -2.03 13.41 10.36
C MET A 370 -0.96 13.54 9.26
N PRO A 371 -1.22 13.12 7.99
CA PRO A 371 -0.22 13.19 6.93
C PRO A 371 0.14 14.65 6.56
N LEU A 372 -0.82 15.59 6.54
CA LEU A 372 -0.53 17.01 6.34
C LEU A 372 0.36 17.56 7.47
N GLY A 373 0.06 17.22 8.73
CA GLY A 373 0.79 17.69 9.90
C GLY A 373 2.21 17.15 9.98
N GLN A 374 2.41 15.87 9.68
CA GLN A 374 3.76 15.28 9.60
C GLN A 374 4.57 15.87 8.45
N GLY A 375 3.99 16.00 7.26
CA GLY A 375 4.63 16.65 6.12
C GLY A 375 5.04 18.09 6.42
N LEU A 376 4.15 18.90 6.99
CA LEU A 376 4.44 20.26 7.42
C LEU A 376 5.53 20.32 8.52
N ALA A 377 5.57 19.36 9.44
CA ALA A 377 6.60 19.28 10.49
C ALA A 377 8.02 19.21 9.88
N THR A 378 8.19 18.44 8.80
CA THR A 378 9.45 18.35 8.05
C THR A 378 9.85 19.68 7.41
N LEU A 379 8.89 20.45 6.91
CA LEU A 379 9.14 21.75 6.28
C LEU A 379 9.51 22.83 7.29
N ILE A 380 8.85 22.86 8.45
CA ILE A 380 9.07 23.86 9.51
C ILE A 380 10.50 23.76 10.08
N ARG A 381 10.99 22.54 10.38
CA ARG A 381 12.29 22.36 11.04
C ARG A 381 13.14 21.27 10.41
N LYS A 382 13.40 21.42 9.12
CA LYS A 382 14.19 20.52 8.22
C LYS A 382 15.47 19.92 8.81
N ARG A 383 16.11 20.54 9.82
CA ARG A 383 17.31 20.03 10.51
C ARG A 383 17.05 18.92 11.55
N LEU A 384 15.80 18.67 11.94
CA LEU A 384 15.41 17.58 12.87
C LEU A 384 15.19 16.23 12.18
N TYR A 385 15.17 16.21 10.84
CA TYR A 385 14.70 15.11 10.03
C TYR A 385 15.78 14.66 9.04
N THR A 386 15.85 13.36 8.78
CA THR A 386 16.69 12.79 7.73
C THR A 386 16.22 13.23 6.35
N GLU A 387 17.04 12.98 5.33
CA GLU A 387 16.68 13.21 3.92
C GLU A 387 15.43 12.39 3.55
N GLN A 388 15.45 11.09 3.85
CA GLN A 388 14.32 10.17 3.64
C GLN A 388 13.03 10.62 4.37
N GLU A 389 13.12 11.10 5.62
CA GLU A 389 11.94 11.65 6.32
C GLU A 389 11.40 12.91 5.64
N ARG A 390 12.26 13.74 5.03
CA ARG A 390 11.84 14.97 4.32
C ARG A 390 11.22 14.69 2.95
N GLU A 391 11.74 13.71 2.21
CA GLU A 391 11.12 13.22 0.97
C GLU A 391 9.75 12.60 1.25
N THR A 392 9.69 11.73 2.26
CA THR A 392 8.43 11.15 2.78
C THR A 392 7.46 12.23 3.26
N GLY A 393 7.97 13.36 3.76
CA GLY A 393 7.17 14.52 4.17
C GLY A 393 6.46 15.21 3.02
N LEU A 394 7.08 15.29 1.84
CA LEU A 394 6.43 15.82 0.63
C LEU A 394 5.34 14.87 0.14
N ALA A 395 5.60 13.55 0.14
CA ALA A 395 4.60 12.53 -0.18
C ALA A 395 3.43 12.54 0.81
N ALA A 396 3.69 12.77 2.11
CA ALA A 396 2.66 12.89 3.14
C ALA A 396 1.77 14.13 2.94
N LEU A 397 2.31 15.28 2.52
CA LEU A 397 1.47 16.44 2.14
C LEU A 397 0.50 16.08 1.01
N PHE A 398 0.97 15.41 -0.04
CA PHE A 398 0.14 15.00 -1.17
C PHE A 398 -0.93 13.98 -0.74
N MET A 399 -0.55 12.92 -0.03
CA MET A 399 -1.47 11.93 0.54
C MET A 399 -2.53 12.58 1.45
N GLY A 400 -2.16 13.60 2.23
CA GLY A 400 -3.08 14.34 3.08
C GLY A 400 -4.13 15.14 2.33
N CYS A 401 -3.83 15.70 1.16
CA CYS A 401 -4.83 16.36 0.30
C CYS A 401 -5.95 15.39 -0.14
N PHE A 402 -5.61 14.12 -0.34
CA PHE A 402 -6.52 13.02 -0.69
C PHE A 402 -7.06 12.26 0.55
N GLY A 403 -6.82 12.72 1.77
CA GLY A 403 -7.31 12.05 2.99
C GLY A 403 -6.67 10.70 3.29
N ILE A 404 -5.51 10.38 2.71
CA ILE A 404 -4.82 9.10 2.92
C ILE A 404 -4.04 9.19 4.25
N SER A 405 -4.71 8.83 5.35
CA SER A 405 -4.18 8.91 6.72
C SER A 405 -2.86 8.15 6.91
N GLU A 406 -2.70 7.09 6.14
CA GLU A 406 -1.57 6.17 6.06
C GLU A 406 -0.25 6.87 5.72
N GLY A 407 -0.29 8.06 5.09
CA GLY A 407 0.90 8.88 4.82
C GLY A 407 1.65 9.34 6.09
N ALA A 408 1.03 9.26 7.26
CA ALA A 408 1.68 9.50 8.55
C ALA A 408 2.33 8.25 9.18
N ILE A 409 2.12 7.04 8.63
CA ILE A 409 2.68 5.79 9.18
C ILE A 409 4.21 5.77 9.20
N PRO A 410 4.96 6.21 8.16
CA PRO A 410 6.43 6.16 8.20
C PRO A 410 7.01 6.98 9.37
N PHE A 411 6.45 8.16 9.62
CA PHE A 411 6.80 9.01 10.77
C PHE A 411 6.46 8.33 12.10
N ALA A 412 5.28 7.71 12.20
CA ALA A 412 4.87 6.98 13.40
C ALA A 412 5.70 5.71 13.63
N ALA A 413 6.26 5.09 12.58
CA ALA A 413 7.18 3.96 12.70
C ALA A 413 8.56 4.41 13.19
N ALA A 414 9.07 5.54 12.67
CA ALA A 414 10.36 6.10 13.06
C ALA A 414 10.36 6.71 14.48
N ARG A 415 9.29 7.43 14.86
CA ARG A 415 9.22 8.25 16.08
C ARG A 415 7.86 8.13 16.80
N PRO A 416 7.41 6.91 17.20
CA PRO A 416 6.04 6.65 17.67
C PRO A 416 5.63 7.47 18.89
N ALA A 417 6.54 7.65 19.85
CA ALA A 417 6.26 8.37 21.10
C ALA A 417 6.08 9.90 20.91
N GLN A 418 6.54 10.44 19.78
CA GLN A 418 6.40 11.85 19.41
C GLN A 418 5.24 12.05 18.43
N VAL A 419 5.14 11.18 17.43
CA VAL A 419 4.22 11.34 16.30
C VAL A 419 2.78 10.95 16.66
N ILE A 420 2.57 9.83 17.35
CA ILE A 420 1.20 9.36 17.66
C ILE A 420 0.47 10.37 18.58
N PRO A 421 1.06 10.88 19.68
CA PRO A 421 0.39 11.90 20.50
C PRO A 421 0.15 13.23 19.77
N ALA A 422 1.05 13.62 18.85
CA ALA A 422 0.90 14.84 18.07
C ALA A 422 -0.22 14.71 17.01
N ASN A 423 -0.28 13.57 16.32
CA ASN A 423 -1.37 13.21 15.41
C ASN A 423 -2.72 13.21 16.15
N MET A 424 -2.79 12.51 17.29
CA MET A 424 -3.98 12.46 18.15
C MET A 424 -4.46 13.86 18.57
N LEU A 425 -3.54 14.73 18.99
CA LEU A 425 -3.89 16.10 19.40
C LEU A 425 -4.45 16.92 18.23
N GLY A 426 -3.80 16.92 17.06
CA GLY A 426 -4.29 17.67 15.90
C GLY A 426 -5.62 17.12 15.36
N GLY A 427 -5.77 15.80 15.32
CA GLY A 427 -7.03 15.14 14.95
C GLY A 427 -8.17 15.53 15.89
N ALA A 428 -7.93 15.50 17.20
CA ALA A 428 -8.90 15.93 18.21
C ALA A 428 -9.31 17.41 18.05
N VAL A 429 -8.34 18.29 17.77
CA VAL A 429 -8.58 19.72 17.53
C VAL A 429 -9.42 19.93 16.28
N ALA A 430 -9.08 19.28 15.16
CA ALA A 430 -9.85 19.40 13.92
C ALA A 430 -11.28 18.84 14.06
N GLY A 431 -11.44 17.65 14.63
CA GLY A 431 -12.75 17.06 14.86
C GLY A 431 -13.63 17.90 15.80
N ALA A 432 -13.05 18.50 16.84
CA ALA A 432 -13.77 19.41 17.74
C ALA A 432 -14.20 20.72 17.04
N ILE A 433 -13.35 21.32 16.20
CA ILE A 433 -13.70 22.53 15.43
C ILE A 433 -14.81 22.20 14.42
N ALA A 434 -14.68 21.11 13.67
CA ALA A 434 -15.70 20.63 12.74
C ALA A 434 -17.05 20.37 13.42
N GLY A 435 -17.02 19.74 14.61
CA GLY A 435 -18.22 19.47 15.41
C GLY A 435 -18.90 20.72 15.96
N VAL A 436 -18.14 21.76 16.37
CA VAL A 436 -18.72 23.06 16.76
C VAL A 436 -19.32 23.80 15.56
N ALA A 437 -18.65 23.74 14.42
CA ALA A 437 -19.05 24.42 13.20
C ALA A 437 -20.22 23.76 12.47
N GLY A 438 -20.65 22.57 12.89
CA GLY A 438 -21.69 21.80 12.18
C GLY A 438 -21.24 21.33 10.80
N VAL A 439 -19.94 21.07 10.60
CA VAL A 439 -19.40 20.57 9.34
C VAL A 439 -19.94 19.16 9.07
N GLU A 440 -20.51 18.96 7.89
CA GLU A 440 -21.09 17.70 7.44
C GLU A 440 -20.29 17.12 6.29
N ASP A 441 -20.29 15.79 6.15
CA ASP A 441 -19.73 15.11 4.98
C ASP A 441 -20.71 14.05 4.49
N ALA A 442 -21.14 14.18 3.24
CA ALA A 442 -22.03 13.25 2.55
C ALA A 442 -21.31 11.99 2.04
N VAL A 443 -19.98 11.96 2.14
CA VAL A 443 -19.11 10.93 1.60
C VAL A 443 -18.31 10.31 2.75
N PRO A 444 -17.94 9.02 2.70
CA PRO A 444 -17.06 8.38 3.68
C PRO A 444 -15.58 8.78 3.45
N HIS A 445 -15.24 10.03 3.19
CA HIS A 445 -13.89 10.36 2.70
C HIS A 445 -13.41 11.76 3.11
N GLY A 446 -12.49 11.81 4.08
CA GLY A 446 -11.87 13.07 4.49
C GLY A 446 -10.90 13.65 3.45
N GLY A 447 -10.52 14.91 3.65
CA GLY A 447 -9.45 15.56 2.88
C GLY A 447 -9.87 16.82 2.11
N PRO A 448 -8.95 17.80 1.95
CA PRO A 448 -9.16 19.01 1.16
C PRO A 448 -9.82 18.81 -0.21
N ILE A 449 -9.43 17.77 -0.95
CA ILE A 449 -9.93 17.54 -2.32
C ILE A 449 -11.42 17.17 -2.32
N VAL A 450 -11.87 16.33 -1.39
CA VAL A 450 -13.29 15.92 -1.33
C VAL A 450 -14.19 17.06 -0.83
N ALA A 451 -13.67 17.96 0.01
CA ALA A 451 -14.36 19.21 0.31
C ALA A 451 -14.51 20.15 -0.89
N VAL A 452 -13.51 20.21 -1.78
CA VAL A 452 -13.59 20.98 -3.05
C VAL A 452 -14.54 20.33 -4.07
N LEU A 453 -14.69 19.01 -4.05
CA LEU A 453 -15.62 18.26 -4.89
C LEU A 453 -17.09 18.30 -4.41
N GLY A 454 -17.41 19.11 -3.39
CA GLY A 454 -18.77 19.38 -2.93
C GLY A 454 -19.41 18.30 -2.06
N ALA A 455 -18.63 17.35 -1.55
CA ALA A 455 -19.12 16.34 -0.58
C ALA A 455 -19.37 16.91 0.83
N VAL A 456 -18.66 17.99 1.18
CA VAL A 456 -18.60 18.55 2.53
C VAL A 456 -19.46 19.81 2.62
N SER A 457 -20.33 19.89 3.63
CA SER A 457 -21.05 21.12 3.99
C SER A 457 -20.24 21.94 5.01
N GLY A 458 -20.39 23.27 4.99
CA GLY A 458 -19.59 24.16 5.83
C GLY A 458 -18.11 24.27 5.42
N VAL A 459 -17.79 24.09 4.12
CA VAL A 459 -16.43 24.04 3.54
C VAL A 459 -15.41 25.02 4.15
N PRO A 460 -15.69 26.32 4.38
CA PRO A 460 -14.72 27.23 4.99
C PRO A 460 -14.28 26.80 6.40
N MET A 461 -15.23 26.29 7.21
CA MET A 461 -14.95 25.80 8.55
C MET A 461 -14.25 24.42 8.54
N PHE A 462 -14.53 23.57 7.55
CA PHE A 462 -13.74 22.37 7.30
C PHE A 462 -12.26 22.71 7.04
N PHE A 463 -11.98 23.67 6.15
CA PHE A 463 -10.61 24.11 5.89
C PHE A 463 -9.94 24.71 7.13
N ILE A 464 -10.66 25.53 7.91
CA ILE A 464 -10.15 26.07 9.19
C ILE A 464 -9.82 24.94 10.18
N ALA A 465 -10.69 23.94 10.32
CA ALA A 465 -10.45 22.77 11.17
C ALA A 465 -9.20 21.98 10.73
N VAL A 466 -9.08 21.67 9.44
CA VAL A 466 -7.94 20.94 8.86
C VAL A 466 -6.65 21.73 9.03
N ILE A 467 -6.64 23.05 8.78
CA ILE A 467 -5.45 23.90 8.92
C ILE A 467 -5.00 23.97 10.38
N ILE A 468 -5.91 24.24 11.32
CA ILE A 468 -5.56 24.36 12.74
C ILE A 468 -5.09 23.01 13.31
N GLY A 469 -5.76 21.90 12.95
CA GLY A 469 -5.30 20.56 13.32
C GLY A 469 -3.92 20.22 12.74
N THR A 470 -3.69 20.54 11.46
CA THR A 470 -2.40 20.33 10.77
C THR A 470 -1.26 21.09 11.46
N VAL A 471 -1.49 22.37 11.80
CA VAL A 471 -0.51 23.20 12.53
C VAL A 471 -0.28 22.65 13.94
N ALA A 472 -1.33 22.21 14.64
CA ALA A 472 -1.20 21.60 15.97
C ALA A 472 -0.37 20.31 15.94
N THR A 473 -0.61 19.40 14.99
CA THR A 473 0.20 18.20 14.77
C THR A 473 1.66 18.57 14.46
N ALA A 474 1.88 19.51 13.54
CA ALA A 474 3.23 19.87 13.10
C ALA A 474 4.08 20.48 14.22
N LEU A 475 3.53 21.48 14.94
CA LEU A 475 4.21 22.14 16.05
C LEU A 475 4.45 21.18 17.22
N THR A 476 3.49 20.31 17.53
CA THR A 476 3.63 19.32 18.62
C THR A 476 4.71 18.29 18.27
N THR A 477 4.72 17.78 17.04
CA THR A 477 5.75 16.83 16.56
C THR A 477 7.15 17.46 16.65
N VAL A 478 7.34 18.66 16.09
CA VAL A 478 8.61 19.40 16.14
C VAL A 478 9.07 19.64 17.58
N THR A 479 8.15 19.99 18.48
CA THR A 479 8.45 20.27 19.89
C THR A 479 8.87 19.00 20.64
N LEU A 480 8.14 17.90 20.49
CA LEU A 480 8.45 16.62 21.14
C LEU A 480 9.78 16.03 20.66
N ILE A 481 10.11 16.20 19.37
CA ILE A 481 11.42 15.81 18.82
C ILE A 481 12.54 16.70 19.37
N ASP A 482 12.38 18.03 19.38
CA ASP A 482 13.39 18.96 19.89
C ASP A 482 13.68 18.75 21.38
N ILE A 483 12.66 18.45 22.19
CA ILE A 483 12.84 18.06 23.60
C ILE A 483 13.61 16.74 23.72
N GLY A 484 13.33 15.75 22.87
CA GLY A 484 14.05 14.49 22.83
C GLY A 484 15.53 14.66 22.49
N GLU A 485 15.86 15.46 21.47
CA GLU A 485 17.24 15.78 21.11
C GLU A 485 17.97 16.55 22.22
N ARG A 486 17.31 17.52 22.87
CA ARG A 486 17.92 18.29 23.97
C ARG A 486 18.25 17.41 25.16
N ARG A 487 17.39 16.44 25.52
CA ARG A 487 17.68 15.45 26.56
C ARG A 487 18.89 14.59 26.19
N ARG A 488 18.87 13.98 25.00
CA ARG A 488 19.99 13.16 24.49
C ARG A 488 21.33 13.91 24.40
N LYS A 489 21.30 15.25 24.22
CA LYS A 489 22.51 16.12 24.25
C LYS A 489 22.92 16.55 25.65
N GLY A 490 21.99 16.63 26.61
CA GLY A 490 22.26 16.93 28.02
C GLY A 490 22.61 15.70 28.88
N GLU A 491 22.31 14.49 28.40
CA GLU A 491 22.70 13.21 29.01
C GLU A 491 24.08 12.71 28.52
N ALA A 492 24.77 13.49 27.68
CA ALA A 492 26.17 13.24 27.34
C ALA A 492 27.06 13.53 28.57
N PRO A 493 28.00 12.63 28.95
CA PRO A 493 28.84 12.86 30.12
C PRO A 493 29.71 14.11 29.97
N GLU A 494 29.76 14.96 30.99
CA GLU A 494 30.75 16.04 31.03
C GLU A 494 32.17 15.46 31.10
N PRO A 495 33.13 15.99 30.32
CA PRO A 495 34.53 15.60 30.44
C PRO A 495 35.08 16.07 31.80
N GLY A 496 35.54 15.13 32.62
CA GLY A 496 36.09 15.42 33.95
C GLY A 496 37.29 16.38 33.91
N PRO A 497 37.49 17.21 34.95
CA PRO A 497 38.47 18.30 34.92
C PRO A 497 39.92 17.80 35.03
N GLY A 498 40.73 18.12 34.00
CA GLY A 498 42.15 17.78 33.88
C GLY A 498 42.39 16.60 32.95
N VAL A 499 43.34 16.63 32.00
CA VAL A 499 44.62 17.37 32.01
C VAL A 499 44.77 18.27 30.78
N THR A 500 45.40 19.44 30.97
CA THR A 500 45.81 20.32 29.85
C THR A 500 47.02 19.76 29.11
N VAL A 501 46.88 19.46 27.82
CA VAL A 501 48.00 19.26 26.90
C VAL A 501 47.89 20.29 25.77
N SER A 502 48.97 21.04 25.53
CA SER A 502 49.05 22.05 24.47
C SER A 502 49.70 21.44 23.23
N GLY A 503 49.11 21.62 22.04
CA GLY A 503 49.78 21.23 20.79
C GLY A 503 48.91 21.19 19.54
N ALA A 504 49.06 22.23 18.70
CA ALA A 504 48.80 22.26 17.25
C ALA A 504 47.37 21.96 16.73
N ALA A 505 47.13 22.40 15.49
CA ALA A 505 45.87 22.20 14.76
C ALA A 505 46.13 21.40 13.47
N GLY A 506 45.16 20.58 13.08
CA GLY A 506 45.15 19.86 11.81
C GLY A 506 43.85 19.05 11.66
N PRO A 507 43.10 19.18 10.55
CA PRO A 507 41.91 18.37 10.31
C PRO A 507 42.29 17.02 9.68
N LEU A 508 41.85 15.92 10.29
CA LEU A 508 41.93 14.57 9.72
C LEU A 508 40.62 13.81 9.97
N GLU A 509 40.45 12.72 9.22
CA GLU A 509 39.16 12.08 8.91
C GLU A 509 38.68 11.10 10.00
N PRO A 510 37.37 10.76 10.02
CA PRO A 510 36.82 9.81 10.98
C PRO A 510 37.05 8.35 10.56
N GLU A 511 38.15 7.74 11.02
CA GLU A 511 38.33 6.28 10.95
C GLU A 511 37.52 5.56 12.06
N LEU A 512 37.26 4.25 11.87
CA LEU A 512 36.20 3.50 12.53
C LEU A 512 36.69 2.56 13.66
N VAL A 513 35.69 2.01 14.38
CA VAL A 513 35.74 0.81 15.26
C VAL A 513 36.28 1.00 16.68
N GLY A 514 35.50 0.53 17.67
CA GLY A 514 35.86 0.47 19.09
C GLY A 514 34.76 -0.14 19.97
N VAL A 515 34.60 -1.46 19.96
CA VAL A 515 33.55 -2.17 20.73
C VAL A 515 33.90 -2.19 22.23
N GLY A 516 32.97 -1.76 23.10
CA GLY A 516 33.17 -1.70 24.56
C GLY A 516 31.90 -1.97 25.36
N ALA A 517 31.81 -3.16 25.96
CA ALA A 517 30.61 -3.72 26.57
C ALA A 517 30.05 -3.03 27.84
N GLY A 518 28.71 -3.00 27.95
CA GLY A 518 28.01 -3.68 29.04
C GLY A 518 27.44 -2.89 30.23
N ALA A 519 26.20 -3.25 30.60
CA ALA A 519 25.55 -3.05 31.92
C ALA A 519 25.27 -1.60 32.41
N ALA A 520 24.37 -1.34 33.37
CA ALA A 520 23.10 -1.99 33.75
C ALA A 520 22.30 -1.05 34.69
N GLY A 521 20.99 -1.29 34.82
CA GLY A 521 20.08 -0.57 35.73
C GLY A 521 19.40 0.63 35.09
N SER A 522 18.06 0.82 35.08
CA SER A 522 17.00 0.66 36.10
C SER A 522 16.89 1.83 37.08
N GLY A 523 15.86 2.67 36.91
CA GLY A 523 15.61 3.82 37.79
C GLY A 523 14.32 4.57 37.41
N ALA A 524 13.15 4.01 37.71
CA ALA A 524 11.86 4.60 37.34
C ALA A 524 11.29 5.51 38.45
N ILE A 525 11.19 6.82 38.17
CA ILE A 525 10.46 7.83 38.94
C ILE A 525 9.99 8.89 37.92
N GLY A 526 8.81 9.52 37.97
CA GLY A 526 7.62 9.34 38.81
C GLY A 526 6.73 10.57 38.62
N ALA A 527 5.42 10.40 38.43
CA ALA A 527 4.54 11.51 38.05
C ALA A 527 4.17 12.43 39.23
N VAL A 528 4.08 13.74 38.98
CA VAL A 528 3.51 14.72 39.91
C VAL A 528 2.48 15.58 39.16
N VAL A 529 1.28 15.66 39.73
CA VAL A 529 0.18 16.50 39.24
C VAL A 529 0.13 17.80 40.06
N ALA A 530 -0.17 18.93 39.41
CA ALA A 530 -0.50 20.18 40.09
C ALA A 530 -1.74 20.83 39.43
N GLN A 531 -2.65 21.37 40.25
CA GLN A 531 -3.97 21.83 39.81
C GLN A 531 -4.42 23.07 40.60
N ARG A 532 -4.66 24.20 39.91
CA ARG A 532 -5.53 25.34 40.27
C ARG A 532 -5.57 26.33 39.08
N VAL A 533 -6.66 26.92 38.55
CA VAL A 533 -8.07 27.17 38.91
C VAL A 533 -8.36 28.62 39.39
N VAL A 534 -8.96 29.41 38.47
CA VAL A 534 -9.61 30.77 38.56
C VAL A 534 -8.74 31.95 39.03
N THR A 535 -9.04 33.26 38.83
CA THR A 535 -10.20 34.11 38.39
C THR A 535 -9.62 35.48 37.92
N SER A 536 -10.25 36.46 37.23
CA SER A 536 -11.48 36.66 36.41
C SER A 536 -11.52 38.13 35.87
N SER A 537 -12.47 38.49 34.98
CA SER A 537 -12.72 39.86 34.40
C SER A 537 -11.60 40.39 33.46
N GLY A 538 -11.79 41.31 32.48
CA GLY A 538 -12.89 42.20 32.03
C GLY A 538 -12.25 43.54 31.58
N THR A 539 -12.61 44.32 30.54
CA THR A 539 -13.77 44.50 29.62
C THR A 539 -13.23 45.22 28.35
N ALA A 540 -13.58 44.86 27.11
CA ALA A 540 -14.70 45.34 26.25
C ALA A 540 -14.50 46.71 25.49
N ALA A 541 -14.97 46.76 24.22
CA ALA A 541 -15.13 47.94 23.31
C ALA A 541 -13.85 48.61 22.73
N ALA A 542 -13.83 49.24 21.54
CA ALA A 542 -14.71 49.20 20.34
C ALA A 542 -14.06 49.87 19.09
N GLU A 543 -14.79 49.83 17.97
CA GLU A 543 -14.66 50.46 16.62
C GLU A 543 -14.37 51.99 16.58
N ALA A 544 -14.00 52.65 15.46
CA ALA A 544 -13.39 52.25 14.16
C ALA A 544 -13.05 53.50 13.26
N SER A 545 -12.27 53.29 12.18
CA SER A 545 -12.31 54.02 10.88
C SER A 545 -11.96 55.53 10.82
N PRO A 546 -11.86 56.16 9.62
CA PRO A 546 -11.09 55.78 8.42
C PRO A 546 -10.32 56.99 7.79
N THR A 547 -9.61 56.81 6.65
CA THR A 547 -9.59 57.68 5.42
C THR A 547 -8.36 57.42 4.53
N GLY A 548 -8.46 57.77 3.23
CA GLY A 548 -7.34 57.81 2.26
C GLY A 548 -7.59 56.96 1.01
N ALA A 549 -7.59 57.57 -0.18
CA ALA A 549 -7.90 56.91 -1.46
C ALA A 549 -6.85 57.24 -2.54
N ALA A 550 -6.63 56.27 -3.45
CA ALA A 550 -6.37 56.37 -4.91
C ALA A 550 -5.27 57.35 -5.44
N GLU A 551 -4.73 57.29 -6.67
CA GLU A 551 -5.16 56.72 -7.96
C GLU A 551 -3.96 56.18 -8.82
N VAL A 552 -4.23 55.23 -9.75
CA VAL A 552 -3.97 55.20 -11.23
C VAL A 552 -2.59 55.66 -11.81
N ALA A 553 -1.98 55.08 -12.86
CA ALA A 553 -1.98 53.76 -13.56
C ALA A 553 -0.88 53.74 -14.67
N GLY A 554 -0.70 52.63 -15.41
CA GLY A 554 0.15 52.55 -16.62
C GLY A 554 0.18 51.17 -17.33
N THR A 555 0.39 51.14 -18.64
CA THR A 555 0.40 49.97 -19.58
C THR A 555 1.73 49.92 -20.38
N GLU A 556 2.07 49.05 -21.34
CA GLU A 556 1.42 48.11 -22.31
C GLU A 556 2.21 46.74 -22.31
N ALA A 557 1.95 45.63 -23.02
CA ALA A 557 1.42 45.26 -24.36
C ALA A 557 2.39 45.63 -25.53
N GLU A 558 2.64 44.84 -26.59
CA GLU A 558 2.16 43.53 -27.11
C GLU A 558 3.31 42.70 -27.77
N ALA A 559 3.05 41.45 -28.22
CA ALA A 559 3.59 40.71 -29.41
C ALA A 559 5.11 40.63 -29.74
N GLY A 560 5.64 39.67 -30.53
CA GLY A 560 5.10 38.46 -31.19
C GLY A 560 5.97 37.99 -32.38
N THR A 561 5.75 36.75 -32.88
CA THR A 561 6.30 36.13 -34.14
C THR A 561 7.83 35.85 -34.25
N ASP A 562 8.35 35.01 -35.18
CA ASP A 562 7.96 33.69 -35.76
C ASP A 562 9.10 33.18 -36.72
N VAL A 563 9.15 31.88 -37.06
CA VAL A 563 9.96 31.23 -38.15
C VAL A 563 11.51 31.31 -38.03
N GLY A 564 12.35 30.34 -38.44
CA GLY A 564 12.14 28.98 -38.98
C GLY A 564 13.46 28.31 -39.47
N THR A 565 13.33 27.14 -40.11
CA THR A 565 14.41 26.18 -40.47
C THR A 565 15.28 26.53 -41.68
N SER A 566 16.54 26.06 -41.73
CA SER A 566 17.05 25.15 -42.80
C SER A 566 18.48 24.59 -42.58
N ALA A 567 18.82 23.55 -43.37
CA ALA A 567 20.06 22.74 -43.39
C ALA A 567 21.21 23.43 -44.18
N GLY A 568 22.46 22.92 -44.28
CA GLY A 568 23.12 21.69 -43.79
C GLY A 568 24.37 21.34 -44.64
N THR A 569 24.60 20.04 -44.91
CA THR A 569 25.53 19.44 -45.93
C THR A 569 27.05 19.34 -45.66
N SER A 570 27.58 18.09 -45.72
CA SER A 570 28.80 17.59 -46.43
C SER A 570 30.20 18.25 -46.32
N ALA A 571 31.34 17.56 -46.54
CA ALA A 571 31.74 16.12 -46.53
C ALA A 571 33.26 15.98 -46.82
N GLY A 572 33.84 14.79 -46.58
CA GLY A 572 35.21 14.39 -46.97
C GLY A 572 36.32 14.79 -45.98
N THR A 573 37.51 14.19 -45.97
CA THR A 573 38.06 12.98 -46.62
C THR A 573 39.47 12.76 -46.06
N ASP A 574 39.87 11.51 -45.79
CA ASP A 574 41.25 10.96 -45.99
C ASP A 574 42.44 11.54 -45.13
N ILE A 575 43.55 10.83 -44.80
CA ILE A 575 43.99 9.43 -44.99
C ILE A 575 45.15 9.08 -43.97
N ASP A 576 45.37 7.79 -43.72
CA ASP A 576 46.60 7.11 -43.19
C ASP A 576 47.17 7.21 -41.74
N ALA A 577 47.79 6.06 -41.37
CA ALA A 577 48.98 5.84 -40.50
C ALA A 577 48.87 5.52 -38.98
N GLU A 578 49.01 4.21 -38.69
CA GLU A 578 49.76 3.53 -37.60
C GLU A 578 49.50 3.74 -36.09
N ALA A 579 49.08 2.62 -35.47
CA ALA A 579 49.67 1.99 -34.27
C ALA A 579 49.56 2.67 -32.88
N VAL A 580 48.46 2.38 -32.18
CA VAL A 580 48.45 2.19 -30.71
C VAL A 580 47.71 0.88 -30.39
N ALA A 581 48.09 0.20 -29.30
CA ALA A 581 47.38 -0.97 -28.79
C ALA A 581 45.90 -0.64 -28.46
N PRO A 582 44.97 -1.61 -28.46
CA PRO A 582 43.56 -1.36 -28.13
C PRO A 582 43.44 -0.92 -26.67
N ALA A 583 43.36 0.39 -26.47
CA ALA A 583 42.82 0.97 -25.25
C ALA A 583 41.39 0.43 -25.07
N THR A 584 41.04 0.01 -23.85
CA THR A 584 39.69 -0.44 -23.53
C THR A 584 38.69 0.68 -23.86
N GLU A 585 37.83 0.44 -24.86
CA GLU A 585 36.75 1.35 -25.20
C GLU A 585 35.87 1.64 -23.97
N PRO A 586 35.33 2.87 -23.83
CA PRO A 586 34.41 3.20 -22.75
C PRO A 586 33.15 2.34 -22.88
N ARG A 587 33.03 1.33 -22.01
CA ARG A 587 31.92 0.38 -22.08
C ARG A 587 30.60 1.08 -21.76
N HIS A 588 29.79 1.33 -22.79
CA HIS A 588 28.36 1.64 -22.64
C HIS A 588 27.61 0.36 -22.24
N GLU A 589 27.78 -0.06 -20.99
CA GLU A 589 27.07 -1.17 -20.35
C GLU A 589 25.67 -0.70 -19.93
N VAL A 590 24.64 -1.34 -20.49
CA VAL A 590 23.22 -1.02 -20.31
C VAL A 590 22.51 -2.23 -19.70
N LEU A 591 21.38 -2.04 -19.00
CA LEU A 591 20.67 -3.11 -18.28
C LEU A 591 21.63 -3.89 -17.34
N SER A 592 22.31 -3.17 -16.44
CA SER A 592 23.35 -3.73 -15.55
C SER A 592 24.50 -4.47 -16.24
N GLY A 593 24.74 -4.20 -17.53
CA GLY A 593 25.80 -4.80 -18.35
C GLY A 593 25.35 -5.95 -19.25
N TYR A 594 24.08 -6.39 -19.14
CA TYR A 594 23.56 -7.48 -19.97
C TYR A 594 23.28 -7.07 -21.42
N LEU A 595 23.12 -5.77 -21.71
CA LEU A 595 23.00 -5.22 -23.05
C LEU A 595 24.19 -4.31 -23.38
N THR A 596 24.74 -4.45 -24.59
CA THR A 596 25.93 -3.72 -25.06
C THR A 596 25.79 -3.38 -26.54
N ALA A 597 26.69 -2.55 -27.07
CA ALA A 597 26.74 -2.27 -28.52
C ALA A 597 26.80 -3.55 -29.39
N ARG A 598 27.41 -4.62 -28.89
CA ARG A 598 27.53 -5.90 -29.61
C ARG A 598 26.20 -6.66 -29.73
N THR A 599 25.18 -6.29 -28.95
CA THR A 599 23.84 -6.91 -28.92
C THR A 599 22.71 -5.97 -29.35
N VAL A 600 23.02 -4.82 -29.95
CA VAL A 600 22.06 -3.91 -30.57
C VAL A 600 22.06 -4.09 -32.10
N LYS A 601 20.90 -3.93 -32.75
CA LYS A 601 20.78 -3.87 -34.21
C LYS A 601 19.64 -2.95 -34.67
N VAL A 602 19.95 -1.88 -35.41
CA VAL A 602 18.95 -0.87 -35.83
C VAL A 602 17.95 -1.30 -36.90
N ALA A 603 18.22 -2.43 -37.58
CA ALA A 603 17.37 -3.01 -38.60
C ALA A 603 17.49 -4.55 -38.59
N LEU A 604 16.40 -5.24 -38.25
CA LEU A 604 16.22 -6.67 -38.42
C LEU A 604 16.06 -7.00 -39.91
N ALA A 605 16.68 -8.08 -40.39
CA ALA A 605 16.57 -8.55 -41.78
C ALA A 605 15.45 -9.57 -41.98
N SER A 606 14.98 -10.19 -40.90
CA SER A 606 13.90 -11.17 -40.88
C SER A 606 12.52 -10.53 -40.87
N HIS A 607 11.58 -11.09 -41.64
CA HIS A 607 10.18 -10.63 -41.72
C HIS A 607 9.19 -11.58 -40.99
N ASP A 608 9.63 -12.79 -40.62
CA ASP A 608 8.88 -13.77 -39.84
C ASP A 608 9.52 -14.03 -38.46
N LYS A 609 8.74 -14.62 -37.55
CA LYS A 609 9.11 -14.84 -36.15
C LYS A 609 10.25 -15.85 -35.96
N GLU A 610 10.33 -16.88 -36.78
CA GLU A 610 11.29 -17.98 -36.61
C GLU A 610 12.68 -17.52 -37.07
N ALA A 611 12.75 -16.85 -38.22
CA ALA A 611 13.95 -16.17 -38.68
C ALA A 611 14.36 -15.04 -37.71
N ALA A 612 13.41 -14.25 -37.19
CA ALA A 612 13.69 -13.19 -36.22
C ALA A 612 14.33 -13.72 -34.92
N ILE A 613 13.82 -14.82 -34.36
CA ILE A 613 14.40 -15.47 -33.18
C ILE A 613 15.82 -15.99 -33.48
N LYS A 614 16.05 -16.55 -34.67
CA LYS A 614 17.39 -16.98 -35.10
C LYS A 614 18.37 -15.81 -35.26
N GLU A 615 17.96 -14.75 -35.95
CA GLU A 615 18.78 -13.55 -36.15
C GLU A 615 19.16 -12.88 -34.82
N MET A 616 18.25 -12.91 -33.83
CA MET A 616 18.52 -12.43 -32.48
C MET A 616 19.49 -13.35 -31.71
N ALA A 617 19.37 -14.68 -31.83
CA ALA A 617 20.32 -15.61 -31.23
C ALA A 617 21.75 -15.45 -31.81
N GLU A 618 21.87 -15.24 -33.13
CA GLU A 618 23.13 -14.92 -33.80
C GLU A 618 23.70 -13.55 -33.38
N LEU A 619 22.83 -12.57 -33.09
CA LEU A 619 23.23 -11.27 -32.51
C LEU A 619 23.78 -11.45 -31.08
N LEU A 620 23.11 -12.23 -30.23
CA LEU A 620 23.58 -12.54 -28.88
C LEU A 620 24.92 -13.27 -28.87
N ALA A 621 25.14 -14.20 -29.81
CA ALA A 621 26.38 -14.97 -29.93
C ALA A 621 27.63 -14.10 -30.13
N ARG A 622 27.48 -12.87 -30.66
CA ARG A 622 28.56 -11.90 -30.81
C ARG A 622 29.22 -11.48 -29.50
N THR A 623 28.61 -11.76 -28.34
CA THR A 623 29.20 -11.50 -27.02
C THR A 623 30.24 -12.53 -26.59
N GLY A 624 30.14 -13.77 -27.09
CA GLY A 624 30.84 -14.93 -26.52
C GLY A 624 30.12 -15.57 -25.31
N SER A 625 28.98 -15.02 -24.86
CA SER A 625 28.18 -15.61 -23.78
C SER A 625 27.29 -16.77 -24.25
N VAL A 626 27.05 -16.93 -25.56
CA VAL A 626 26.32 -18.08 -26.14
C VAL A 626 27.33 -19.13 -26.58
N THR A 627 27.19 -20.36 -26.08
CA THR A 627 28.05 -21.50 -26.39
C THR A 627 27.45 -22.42 -27.46
N ASP A 628 26.11 -22.48 -27.57
CA ASP A 628 25.37 -23.16 -28.64
C ASP A 628 24.22 -22.27 -29.12
N VAL A 629 24.25 -21.90 -30.40
CA VAL A 629 23.24 -21.00 -31.01
C VAL A 629 22.00 -21.78 -31.44
N ASP A 630 22.14 -23.01 -31.92
CA ASP A 630 21.02 -23.80 -32.42
C ASP A 630 20.14 -24.30 -31.27
N GLU A 631 20.72 -24.68 -30.12
CA GLU A 631 19.95 -25.00 -28.91
C GLU A 631 19.36 -23.76 -28.22
N LEU A 632 20.00 -22.58 -28.35
CA LEU A 632 19.39 -21.31 -27.93
C LEU A 632 18.14 -20.97 -28.75
N VAL A 633 18.21 -21.12 -30.08
CA VAL A 633 17.05 -20.94 -30.98
C VAL A 633 15.97 -21.98 -30.68
N ALA A 634 16.33 -23.26 -30.56
CA ALA A 634 15.37 -24.32 -30.23
C ALA A 634 14.70 -24.07 -28.87
N THR A 635 15.43 -23.58 -27.87
CA THR A 635 14.86 -23.20 -26.56
C THR A 635 13.87 -22.05 -26.68
N ALA A 636 14.21 -20.99 -27.42
CA ALA A 636 13.34 -19.84 -27.62
C ALA A 636 12.05 -20.21 -28.37
N LEU A 637 12.14 -21.07 -29.40
CA LEU A 637 10.98 -21.58 -30.14
C LEU A 637 10.09 -22.49 -29.28
N ARG A 638 10.67 -23.45 -28.53
CA ARG A 638 9.94 -24.29 -27.56
C ARG A 638 9.27 -23.48 -26.45
N ARG A 639 9.76 -22.28 -26.15
CA ARG A 639 9.09 -21.33 -25.24
C ARG A 639 7.95 -20.59 -25.93
N GLU A 640 8.14 -20.09 -27.15
CA GLU A 640 7.10 -19.42 -27.94
C GLU A 640 5.90 -20.33 -28.23
N GLU A 641 6.12 -21.63 -28.48
CA GLU A 641 5.07 -22.66 -28.63
C GLU A 641 4.12 -22.77 -27.43
N GLN A 642 4.59 -22.44 -26.21
CA GLN A 642 3.79 -22.48 -24.98
C GLN A 642 2.85 -21.27 -24.84
N GLY A 643 3.01 -20.25 -25.69
CA GLY A 643 2.26 -19.00 -25.67
C GLY A 643 3.15 -17.81 -26.01
N THR A 644 2.63 -16.92 -26.86
CA THR A 644 3.35 -15.80 -27.48
C THR A 644 4.19 -14.97 -26.50
N THR A 645 5.37 -14.55 -26.95
CA THR A 645 6.16 -13.50 -26.29
C THR A 645 5.91 -12.10 -26.87
N GLY A 646 4.91 -11.93 -27.74
CA GLY A 646 4.40 -10.63 -28.19
C GLY A 646 3.61 -9.97 -27.06
N LEU A 647 4.08 -8.82 -26.57
CA LEU A 647 3.50 -8.11 -25.43
C LEU A 647 2.34 -7.18 -25.83
N GLY A 648 2.23 -6.88 -27.13
CA GLY A 648 1.46 -5.75 -27.66
C GLY A 648 2.30 -4.48 -27.74
N GLU A 649 1.67 -3.36 -28.12
CA GLU A 649 2.33 -2.04 -28.25
C GLU A 649 3.60 -2.08 -29.13
N GLU A 650 3.54 -2.86 -30.22
CA GLU A 650 4.64 -3.13 -31.16
C GLU A 650 5.87 -3.85 -30.54
N ILE A 651 5.74 -4.54 -29.40
CA ILE A 651 6.85 -5.20 -28.69
C ILE A 651 6.75 -6.74 -28.70
N ALA A 652 7.90 -7.41 -28.87
CA ALA A 652 8.10 -8.82 -28.51
C ALA A 652 9.33 -9.01 -27.61
N ILE A 653 9.24 -9.92 -26.64
CA ILE A 653 10.33 -10.28 -25.70
C ILE A 653 10.61 -11.80 -25.72
N PRO A 654 11.13 -12.36 -26.83
CA PRO A 654 11.51 -13.77 -26.90
C PRO A 654 12.57 -14.09 -25.85
N HIS A 655 12.40 -15.19 -25.12
CA HIS A 655 13.31 -15.52 -24.01
C HIS A 655 13.59 -17.02 -23.90
N ALA A 656 14.82 -17.35 -23.54
CA ALA A 656 15.32 -18.71 -23.44
C ALA A 656 16.05 -18.94 -22.11
N LYS A 657 15.82 -20.14 -21.55
CA LYS A 657 16.48 -20.65 -20.33
C LYS A 657 17.23 -21.91 -20.74
N THR A 658 18.55 -21.84 -20.84
CA THR A 658 19.37 -22.95 -21.33
C THR A 658 20.85 -22.73 -20.99
N ASP A 659 21.53 -23.79 -20.55
CA ASP A 659 22.98 -23.77 -20.27
C ASP A 659 23.84 -23.70 -21.56
N ALA A 660 23.20 -23.59 -22.74
CA ALA A 660 23.81 -23.05 -23.97
C ALA A 660 24.24 -21.57 -23.86
N VAL A 661 24.03 -20.94 -22.70
CA VAL A 661 24.40 -19.55 -22.39
C VAL A 661 25.15 -19.52 -21.06
N SER A 662 26.38 -19.01 -21.07
CA SER A 662 27.30 -19.02 -19.93
C SER A 662 27.16 -17.83 -18.97
N ALA A 663 26.53 -16.73 -19.42
CA ALA A 663 26.19 -15.56 -18.62
C ALA A 663 24.95 -14.86 -19.17
N PRO A 664 24.08 -14.27 -18.33
CA PRO A 664 22.90 -13.52 -18.78
C PRO A 664 23.23 -12.47 -19.84
N VAL A 665 22.46 -12.44 -20.92
CA VAL A 665 22.67 -11.52 -22.04
C VAL A 665 21.33 -11.10 -22.65
N VAL A 666 21.25 -9.82 -23.03
CA VAL A 666 20.07 -9.19 -23.64
C VAL A 666 20.46 -8.53 -24.94
N GLY A 667 19.66 -8.76 -25.98
CA GLY A 667 19.81 -8.14 -27.29
C GLY A 667 18.56 -7.39 -27.69
N PHE A 668 18.75 -6.30 -28.44
CA PHE A 668 17.67 -5.48 -28.98
C PHE A 668 17.82 -5.35 -30.49
N ALA A 669 16.72 -5.54 -31.21
CA ALA A 669 16.63 -5.16 -32.62
C ALA A 669 15.30 -4.48 -32.95
N ARG A 670 15.34 -3.63 -33.98
CA ARG A 670 14.16 -2.95 -34.54
C ARG A 670 13.80 -3.52 -35.92
N SER A 671 12.54 -3.87 -36.14
CA SER A 671 12.00 -4.15 -37.48
C SER A 671 11.27 -2.92 -38.02
N ALA A 672 11.51 -2.56 -39.28
CA ALA A 672 10.88 -1.39 -39.90
C ALA A 672 9.37 -1.63 -40.17
N GLU A 673 9.06 -2.78 -40.77
CA GLU A 673 7.70 -3.20 -41.18
C GLU A 673 6.93 -3.92 -40.06
N GLY A 674 7.65 -4.41 -39.04
CA GLY A 674 7.11 -5.22 -37.95
C GLY A 674 7.00 -6.70 -38.31
N VAL A 675 7.41 -7.56 -37.37
CA VAL A 675 7.31 -9.01 -37.48
C VAL A 675 5.99 -9.49 -36.87
N GLU A 676 5.32 -10.43 -37.52
CA GLU A 676 4.08 -11.01 -36.98
C GLU A 676 4.39 -11.93 -35.79
N TRP A 677 3.94 -11.56 -34.60
CA TRP A 677 4.24 -12.28 -33.34
C TRP A 677 2.99 -12.87 -32.66
N GLY A 678 1.78 -12.55 -33.13
CA GLY A 678 0.54 -12.97 -32.49
C GLY A 678 0.23 -12.24 -31.18
N SER A 679 0.65 -10.98 -31.06
CA SER A 679 0.38 -10.10 -29.92
C SER A 679 -1.13 -10.01 -29.61
N LEU A 680 -1.49 -9.89 -28.32
CA LEU A 680 -2.90 -9.91 -27.87
C LEU A 680 -3.76 -8.74 -28.38
N ASP A 681 -3.12 -7.64 -28.81
CA ASP A 681 -3.74 -6.46 -29.42
C ASP A 681 -3.75 -6.49 -30.96
N GLY A 682 -3.13 -7.50 -31.58
CA GLY A 682 -2.92 -7.59 -33.03
C GLY A 682 -1.81 -6.70 -33.59
N THR A 683 -0.95 -6.10 -32.77
CA THR A 683 0.20 -5.31 -33.26
C THR A 683 1.39 -6.19 -33.65
N LYS A 684 2.05 -5.83 -34.74
CA LYS A 684 3.30 -6.48 -35.15
C LYS A 684 4.48 -5.97 -34.32
N ALA A 685 5.38 -6.87 -33.96
CA ALA A 685 6.57 -6.52 -33.18
C ALA A 685 7.58 -5.75 -34.03
N ARG A 686 7.73 -4.45 -33.75
CA ARG A 686 8.77 -3.58 -34.31
C ARG A 686 9.94 -3.39 -33.35
N LEU A 687 9.74 -3.62 -32.05
CA LEU A 687 10.78 -3.64 -31.02
C LEU A 687 10.93 -5.07 -30.48
N VAL A 688 12.09 -5.70 -30.72
CA VAL A 688 12.35 -7.10 -30.32
C VAL A 688 13.48 -7.14 -29.30
N PHE A 689 13.19 -7.67 -28.11
CA PHE A 689 14.14 -7.82 -27.00
C PHE A 689 14.38 -9.30 -26.69
N MET A 690 15.50 -9.87 -27.12
CA MET A 690 15.81 -11.26 -26.78
C MET A 690 16.56 -11.35 -25.46
N ILE A 691 16.05 -12.15 -24.51
CA ILE A 691 16.70 -12.42 -23.21
C ILE A 691 17.19 -13.87 -23.19
N ALA A 692 18.45 -14.10 -22.88
CA ALA A 692 19.03 -15.43 -22.79
C ALA A 692 19.83 -15.61 -21.49
N VAL A 693 19.60 -16.74 -20.80
CA VAL A 693 20.14 -17.04 -19.46
C VAL A 693 20.43 -18.54 -19.30
N SER A 694 21.46 -18.88 -18.52
CA SER A 694 21.66 -20.25 -18.03
C SER A 694 20.47 -20.73 -17.19
N GLU A 695 20.20 -22.02 -17.12
CA GLU A 695 19.12 -22.54 -16.26
C GLU A 695 19.36 -22.17 -14.78
N THR A 696 20.64 -22.16 -14.38
CA THR A 696 21.11 -21.77 -13.04
C THR A 696 20.84 -20.30 -12.68
N ALA A 697 20.84 -19.38 -13.65
CA ALA A 697 20.52 -17.96 -13.45
C ALA A 697 19.05 -17.61 -13.82
N ALA A 698 18.32 -18.54 -14.42
CA ALA A 698 17.00 -18.29 -15.00
C ALA A 698 15.85 -18.13 -14.01
N GLY A 699 16.13 -18.18 -12.69
CA GLY A 699 15.19 -17.81 -11.64
C GLY A 699 15.06 -16.29 -11.56
N ASP A 700 15.84 -15.68 -10.67
CA ASP A 700 15.64 -14.30 -10.24
C ASP A 700 16.14 -13.27 -11.28
N GLU A 701 17.28 -13.49 -11.94
CA GLU A 701 17.86 -12.48 -12.84
C GLU A 701 17.08 -12.35 -14.16
N HIS A 702 16.56 -13.45 -14.71
CA HIS A 702 15.65 -13.40 -15.86
C HIS A 702 14.37 -12.60 -15.56
N LEU A 703 13.76 -12.83 -14.39
CA LEU A 703 12.55 -12.11 -13.97
C LEU A 703 12.85 -10.64 -13.66
N ARG A 704 14.03 -10.33 -13.11
CA ARG A 704 14.52 -8.96 -12.91
C ARG A 704 14.69 -8.22 -14.24
N ILE A 705 15.41 -8.80 -15.20
CA ILE A 705 15.59 -8.24 -16.55
C ILE A 705 14.23 -8.00 -17.22
N LEU A 706 13.32 -8.98 -17.16
CA LEU A 706 11.98 -8.88 -17.76
C LEU A 706 11.11 -7.80 -17.10
N ALA A 707 11.23 -7.62 -15.77
CA ALA A 707 10.52 -6.57 -15.02
C ALA A 707 11.08 -5.17 -15.32
N LEU A 708 12.40 -5.02 -15.44
CA LEU A 708 13.07 -3.78 -15.83
C LEU A 708 12.65 -3.35 -17.25
N LEU A 709 12.74 -4.28 -18.21
CA LEU A 709 12.31 -4.07 -19.60
C LEU A 709 10.82 -3.70 -19.67
N SER A 710 9.93 -4.57 -19.19
CA SER A 710 8.48 -4.37 -19.27
C SER A 710 8.04 -3.03 -18.64
N ARG A 711 8.60 -2.66 -17.48
CA ARG A 711 8.27 -1.41 -16.78
C ARG A 711 8.65 -0.16 -17.59
N LYS A 712 9.80 -0.16 -18.26
CA LYS A 712 10.23 1.00 -19.07
C LYS A 712 9.55 1.00 -20.44
N LEU A 713 9.34 -0.17 -21.05
CA LEU A 713 8.69 -0.31 -22.35
C LEU A 713 7.19 0.08 -22.35
N MET A 714 6.55 0.13 -21.18
CA MET A 714 5.20 0.69 -21.04
C MET A 714 5.11 2.21 -21.29
N ASP A 715 6.21 2.97 -21.18
CA ASP A 715 6.27 4.41 -21.50
C ASP A 715 6.19 4.63 -23.04
N PRO A 716 5.13 5.27 -23.58
CA PRO A 716 5.00 5.49 -25.02
C PRO A 716 6.10 6.39 -25.58
N GLY A 717 6.50 7.44 -24.84
CA GLY A 717 7.57 8.35 -25.28
C GLY A 717 8.93 7.65 -25.33
N PHE A 718 9.14 6.64 -24.50
CA PHE A 718 10.31 5.76 -24.57
C PHE A 718 10.28 4.86 -25.81
N ARG A 719 9.13 4.26 -26.14
CA ARG A 719 8.94 3.49 -27.39
C ARG A 719 9.20 4.37 -28.61
N GLU A 720 8.64 5.59 -28.64
CA GLU A 720 8.86 6.56 -29.71
C GLU A 720 10.34 6.91 -29.91
N ARG A 721 11.10 7.14 -28.82
CA ARG A 721 12.56 7.38 -28.89
C ARG A 721 13.33 6.19 -29.47
N LEU A 722 12.99 4.96 -29.07
CA LEU A 722 13.61 3.74 -29.65
C LEU A 722 13.25 3.54 -31.13
N VAL A 723 12.01 3.85 -31.53
CA VAL A 723 11.58 3.79 -32.93
C VAL A 723 12.25 4.88 -33.77
N ALA A 724 12.53 6.06 -33.21
CA ALA A 724 13.15 7.20 -33.91
C ALA A 724 14.69 7.18 -33.96
N ALA A 725 15.37 6.41 -33.09
CA ALA A 725 16.84 6.40 -33.00
C ALA A 725 17.52 6.01 -34.34
N ALA A 726 18.45 6.84 -34.81
CA ALA A 726 19.04 6.69 -36.15
C ALA A 726 20.03 5.51 -36.25
N ASP A 727 20.88 5.37 -35.23
CA ASP A 727 22.01 4.42 -35.18
C ASP A 727 22.06 3.65 -33.85
N GLU A 728 23.00 2.70 -33.76
CA GLU A 728 23.15 1.80 -32.61
C GLU A 728 23.59 2.55 -31.34
N GLY A 729 24.28 3.69 -31.47
CA GLY A 729 24.67 4.56 -30.37
C GLY A 729 23.48 5.33 -29.78
N ALA A 730 22.66 5.93 -30.64
CA ALA A 730 21.41 6.59 -30.24
C ALA A 730 20.44 5.60 -29.56
N VAL A 731 20.39 4.35 -30.01
CA VAL A 731 19.63 3.28 -29.35
C VAL A 731 20.20 2.97 -27.95
N LEU A 732 21.51 2.85 -27.79
CA LEU A 732 22.15 2.60 -26.48
C LEU A 732 21.93 3.74 -25.49
N GLU A 733 21.94 4.99 -25.94
CA GLU A 733 21.67 6.16 -25.09
C GLU A 733 20.25 6.10 -24.52
N VAL A 734 19.24 5.83 -25.36
CA VAL A 734 17.86 5.65 -24.91
C VAL A 734 17.74 4.43 -23.98
N LEU A 735 18.28 3.26 -24.35
CA LEU A 735 18.24 2.07 -23.49
C LEU A 735 18.95 2.29 -22.14
N GLY A 736 19.92 3.20 -22.05
CA GLY A 736 20.58 3.64 -20.80
C GLY A 736 19.68 4.32 -19.76
N GLU A 737 18.43 4.64 -20.13
CA GLU A 737 17.37 5.02 -19.19
C GLU A 737 16.80 3.84 -18.38
N ILE A 738 17.07 2.58 -18.76
CA ILE A 738 16.57 1.40 -18.04
C ILE A 738 17.50 1.07 -16.86
N ARG A 739 16.98 1.25 -15.64
CA ARG A 739 17.67 1.08 -14.35
C ARG A 739 16.74 0.45 -13.31
#